data_AF-A0A660VFK5-F1
#
_entry.id   AF-A0A660VFK5-F1
#
_cell.length_a   1.000
_cell.length_b   1.000
_cell.length_c   1.000
_cell.angle_alpha   90.00
_cell.angle_beta   90.00
_cell.angle_gamma   90.00
#
_symmetry.space_group_name_H-M   'P 1'
#
loop_
_entity.id
_entity.type
_entity.pdbx_description
1 polymer ?
#
loop_
_entity_poly.entity_id
_entity_poly.type
_entity_poly.pdbx_seq_one_letter_code
_entity_poly.pdbx_strand_id
1 'polypeptide(L)'
;MKSFFFSLLLLPLLAPTPEAQVPWHLDRIDQASPVLDGLFTPDCQTGTPTTVYIVGKPINPTLPEFGNRAHVGLGSSTSLSAAPGTGIASLVGGSIHGVDKTANLVSVQVLDDNGNGSAQDVLAGLQWIRDNHNMEGGNAVVCCAFPTGFNAAILGEVTMLGLEGLTVVMPAGDFGQGACSSFPGVIPGDGLPDPFIVGATDQLDSKANFSNYGSCLDLFAPGVGVESGVGSIVDSTIVSAAITAGAASLWLRVNGSADPADVKAGLIADATPDAVNGSLSGAPNLLLQVPDDCNIVGCGGFFQTPWHLDRINQAGLPLDGVLGPDCWVGTPSTVFIISNGIDTTLPEFGGRASVGYGSPTDVTGQGTYLASLVGGALHGVDKTAQLVSVQASGSGSGSGPGSMTAFMDALEWIEDQAWQWLPPGQFHGVVLIDTSAVISSVLLSHPVEDGIAALVDTGLTVVCAAGDQSNDACAWTSLTGPGVVVVGSTAQDDVVGPYSQTGVCIDLYAPGVDVKGAAPGGGCLIQTSTNASAALVAGAAALLQRVGGPADPAAVEARLIAEATHDAILFMPGHSYGPNRLLRVTGDCNKQVPWYLDRIDQAGLPMDGVFTPDCQTGTPTTVYIVDSGIDTDHPEFGGRASFLWGADMSTTMDLTGHGTGVASLVGGSIHGVDKTAKLVSVQVIGAAGSGSWSDMLEGLVRIQTDHASGTPGVVLLALGGNVPPSPYDVSLPAAIASLTDAGLTVVTPAGNSDGNACSFFPAMVPETITVGATDQYDAGASFSNYGPCLDLFAPGVDIERAVTGGVVTQSSSDFSAALVAGAASLWLRVNGAATPADVKAGLIADATSGAVPPPLLGSPNLLLRVSDGCPVVLPPCVGSTVSTPLTFLIDGLPNGTDWWWSLSDSGLPADYVHVPGVSDDYNGDGSFDVKDVVDAFKDSINAFSAANNWLGVSAKCESIGGFEYLSVSSTCSSLSLFVNNTGDPSHDPSDFCKVTHSISCSFNPQIELIPLPGWDCNENGIDDELDLASGLSQDANANGILDECEPSVWSNEGSALTGINGDPLFVGSGDLTAGSSNPLELSNAAPTAVAALFLNLESDPVDVFGGTIVPGVVYSPYFFMTTAAGEVSLNLVPPPGWLPAGTELWLQWVIQDSAAVHNRAMSNAIKGVFP
;
A
#
# COMPACT_ATOMS: atom_id res chain seq x y z
N MET A 1 -37.54 -39.21 -16.94
CA MET A 1 -38.31 -38.70 -18.10
C MET A 1 -38.17 -37.19 -18.30
N LYS A 2 -38.00 -36.38 -17.24
CA LYS A 2 -37.76 -34.92 -17.36
C LYS A 2 -36.43 -34.54 -18.05
N SER A 3 -35.34 -35.29 -17.89
CA SER A 3 -34.07 -35.01 -18.61
C SER A 3 -34.07 -35.38 -20.11
N PHE A 4 -34.97 -36.25 -20.57
CA PHE A 4 -34.92 -36.76 -21.96
C PHE A 4 -35.64 -35.84 -22.95
N PHE A 5 -36.60 -35.02 -22.48
CA PHE A 5 -37.25 -33.98 -23.30
C PHE A 5 -36.48 -32.64 -23.28
N PHE A 6 -35.66 -32.40 -22.24
CA PHE A 6 -34.83 -31.20 -22.11
C PHE A 6 -33.73 -31.13 -23.19
N SER A 7 -33.17 -32.28 -23.61
CA SER A 7 -32.15 -32.35 -24.67
C SER A 7 -32.71 -32.22 -26.09
N LEU A 8 -34.02 -32.36 -26.33
CA LEU A 8 -34.57 -32.43 -27.70
C LEU A 8 -34.98 -31.07 -28.29
N LEU A 9 -35.21 -30.05 -27.46
CA LEU A 9 -35.73 -28.72 -27.87
C LEU A 9 -34.68 -27.60 -27.93
N LEU A 10 -33.46 -27.84 -27.41
CA LEU A 10 -32.31 -26.92 -27.44
C LEU A 10 -31.19 -27.38 -28.40
N LEU A 11 -31.47 -28.33 -29.28
CA LEU A 11 -30.49 -28.93 -30.19
C LEU A 11 -29.75 -27.96 -31.15
N PRO A 12 -30.21 -26.73 -31.47
CA PRO A 12 -29.39 -25.78 -32.20
C PRO A 12 -28.42 -24.97 -31.29
N LEU A 13 -28.56 -25.05 -29.96
CA LEU A 13 -27.94 -24.14 -28.97
C LEU A 13 -27.03 -24.83 -27.93
N LEU A 14 -26.88 -26.15 -27.96
CA LEU A 14 -26.11 -26.91 -26.97
C LEU A 14 -25.08 -27.85 -27.62
N ALA A 15 -23.99 -27.31 -28.16
CA ALA A 15 -22.78 -28.10 -28.30
C ALA A 15 -21.53 -27.31 -27.89
N PRO A 16 -21.15 -27.34 -26.60
CA PRO A 16 -19.77 -27.37 -26.17
C PRO A 16 -19.40 -28.75 -25.60
N THR A 17 -18.15 -29.15 -25.82
CA THR A 17 -17.51 -30.38 -25.31
C THR A 17 -17.22 -30.29 -23.80
N PRO A 18 -17.12 -31.41 -23.05
CA PRO A 18 -16.85 -31.39 -21.62
C PRO A 18 -15.43 -30.92 -21.32
N GLU A 19 -15.26 -29.94 -20.40
CA GLU A 19 -13.99 -29.63 -19.77
C GLU A 19 -13.60 -30.75 -18.79
N ALA A 20 -12.34 -31.18 -18.85
CA ALA A 20 -11.79 -32.26 -18.04
C ALA A 20 -11.35 -31.72 -16.67
N GLN A 21 -11.72 -32.42 -15.60
CA GLN A 21 -11.27 -32.15 -14.22
C GLN A 21 -9.74 -32.30 -14.12
N VAL A 22 -9.06 -31.37 -13.46
CA VAL A 22 -7.60 -31.42 -13.24
C VAL A 22 -7.24 -32.60 -12.31
N PRO A 23 -6.20 -33.41 -12.61
CA PRO A 23 -5.73 -34.46 -11.71
C PRO A 23 -5.24 -33.90 -10.37
N TRP A 24 -5.65 -34.53 -9.26
CA TRP A 24 -5.36 -34.04 -7.91
C TRP A 24 -3.87 -33.87 -7.59
N HIS A 25 -2.99 -34.66 -8.21
CA HIS A 25 -1.55 -34.58 -7.94
C HIS A 25 -0.92 -33.34 -8.57
N LEU A 26 -1.56 -32.77 -9.60
CA LEU A 26 -1.18 -31.50 -10.22
C LEU A 26 -1.71 -30.34 -9.36
N ASP A 27 -2.99 -30.39 -9.02
CA ASP A 27 -3.72 -29.51 -8.09
C ASP A 27 -3.20 -29.57 -6.63
N ARG A 28 -2.30 -30.51 -6.33
CA ARG A 28 -1.62 -30.54 -5.02
C ARG A 28 -0.26 -29.85 -5.09
N ILE A 29 0.50 -30.06 -6.16
CA ILE A 29 1.84 -29.51 -6.24
C ILE A 29 1.83 -28.02 -6.59
N ASP A 30 0.75 -27.47 -7.12
CA ASP A 30 0.64 -26.05 -7.42
C ASP A 30 0.40 -25.16 -6.19
N GLN A 31 -0.26 -25.69 -5.16
CA GLN A 31 -0.64 -24.94 -3.97
C GLN A 31 0.07 -25.35 -2.68
N ALA A 32 0.22 -24.41 -1.74
CA ALA A 32 0.69 -24.70 -0.38
C ALA A 32 -0.42 -25.26 0.53
N SER A 33 -1.68 -24.93 0.23
CA SER A 33 -2.86 -25.39 0.97
C SER A 33 -3.09 -26.90 0.75
N PRO A 34 -3.56 -27.66 1.76
CA PRO A 34 -3.99 -29.03 1.56
C PRO A 34 -5.40 -29.14 0.94
N VAL A 35 -6.13 -28.02 0.77
CA VAL A 35 -7.49 -27.99 0.20
C VAL A 35 -7.41 -27.74 -1.29
N LEU A 36 -7.58 -28.79 -2.09
CA LEU A 36 -7.56 -28.76 -3.56
C LEU A 36 -8.61 -27.81 -4.14
N ASP A 37 -8.21 -26.96 -5.08
CA ASP A 37 -9.08 -25.94 -5.69
C ASP A 37 -9.51 -26.30 -7.13
N GLY A 38 -8.95 -27.37 -7.70
CA GLY A 38 -9.29 -27.89 -9.01
C GLY A 38 -8.57 -27.20 -10.16
N LEU A 39 -7.57 -26.36 -9.86
CA LEU A 39 -6.75 -25.67 -10.84
C LEU A 39 -5.39 -26.38 -10.97
N PHE A 40 -4.70 -26.05 -12.07
CA PHE A 40 -3.28 -26.35 -12.27
C PHE A 40 -2.80 -25.45 -13.39
N THR A 41 -2.12 -24.37 -13.02
CA THR A 41 -1.83 -23.24 -13.92
C THR A 41 -0.39 -23.08 -14.42
N PRO A 42 0.56 -24.03 -14.30
CA PRO A 42 1.90 -23.82 -14.86
C PRO A 42 1.87 -24.00 -16.38
N ASP A 43 1.43 -22.97 -17.10
CA ASP A 43 1.54 -22.85 -18.55
C ASP A 43 2.76 -21.96 -18.88
N CYS A 44 3.94 -22.43 -18.48
CA CYS A 44 5.20 -21.72 -18.70
C CYS A 44 5.60 -21.80 -20.18
N GLN A 45 5.15 -20.82 -20.96
CA GLN A 45 5.47 -20.75 -22.40
C GLN A 45 6.86 -20.15 -22.70
N THR A 46 7.61 -19.73 -21.68
CA THR A 46 8.96 -19.16 -21.80
C THR A 46 10.03 -20.22 -21.54
N GLY A 47 11.11 -20.20 -22.34
CA GLY A 47 12.25 -21.12 -22.21
C GLY A 47 12.25 -22.27 -23.24
N THR A 48 13.42 -22.85 -23.48
CA THR A 48 13.56 -24.00 -24.39
C THR A 48 13.09 -25.29 -23.72
N PRO A 49 12.35 -26.17 -24.42
CA PRO A 49 11.96 -27.46 -23.88
C PRO A 49 13.15 -28.28 -23.36
N THR A 50 13.08 -28.67 -22.09
CA THR A 50 14.08 -29.53 -21.45
C THR A 50 13.91 -30.98 -21.92
N THR A 51 15.03 -31.69 -22.07
CA THR A 51 15.01 -33.12 -22.38
C THR A 51 14.98 -33.93 -21.09
N VAL A 52 14.00 -34.82 -20.94
CA VAL A 52 13.89 -35.74 -19.79
C VAL A 52 14.12 -37.18 -20.24
N TYR A 53 15.21 -37.78 -19.76
CA TYR A 53 15.53 -39.19 -19.95
C TYR A 53 14.78 -40.05 -18.94
N ILE A 54 13.88 -40.90 -19.40
CA ILE A 54 13.14 -41.83 -18.55
C ILE A 54 13.87 -43.18 -18.56
N VAL A 55 14.57 -43.49 -17.47
CA VAL A 55 15.34 -44.72 -17.31
C VAL A 55 14.48 -45.77 -16.63
N GLY A 56 14.09 -46.83 -17.34
CA GLY A 56 13.26 -47.87 -16.74
C GLY A 56 12.64 -48.83 -17.75
N LYS A 57 11.33 -49.04 -17.59
CA LYS A 57 10.52 -49.85 -18.51
C LYS A 57 10.31 -49.12 -19.86
N PRO A 58 10.04 -49.86 -20.95
CA PRO A 58 9.81 -49.25 -22.26
C PRO A 58 8.60 -48.29 -22.25
N ILE A 59 8.73 -47.20 -23.03
CA ILE A 59 7.69 -46.20 -23.27
C ILE A 59 7.09 -46.43 -24.66
N ASN A 60 5.79 -46.24 -24.80
CA ASN A 60 5.14 -46.10 -26.10
C ASN A 60 5.11 -44.62 -26.51
N PRO A 61 6.04 -44.15 -27.38
CA PRO A 61 6.12 -42.73 -27.76
C PRO A 61 4.96 -42.28 -28.65
N THR A 62 4.16 -43.21 -29.18
CA THR A 62 3.10 -42.92 -30.16
C THR A 62 1.77 -42.51 -29.53
N LEU A 63 1.70 -42.45 -28.19
CA LEU A 63 0.47 -42.01 -27.54
C LEU A 63 0.16 -40.54 -27.87
N PRO A 64 -1.12 -40.19 -28.16
CA PRO A 64 -1.52 -38.83 -28.52
C PRO A 64 -1.12 -37.77 -27.49
N GLU A 65 -1.08 -38.12 -26.20
CA GLU A 65 -0.75 -37.20 -25.10
C GLU A 65 0.67 -36.60 -25.18
N PHE A 66 1.58 -37.23 -25.93
CA PHE A 66 2.96 -36.74 -26.09
C PHE A 66 3.14 -35.82 -27.30
N GLY A 67 2.20 -35.75 -28.25
CA GLY A 67 2.28 -34.82 -29.38
C GLY A 67 3.58 -34.89 -30.21
N ASN A 68 4.16 -36.08 -30.39
CA ASN A 68 5.49 -36.35 -31.00
C ASN A 68 6.73 -35.92 -30.18
N ARG A 69 6.57 -35.47 -28.92
CA ARG A 69 7.68 -35.11 -28.04
C ARG A 69 8.38 -36.31 -27.38
N ALA A 70 7.78 -37.49 -27.45
CA ALA A 70 8.37 -38.72 -26.93
C ALA A 70 9.05 -39.52 -28.05
N HIS A 71 10.25 -40.04 -27.80
CA HIS A 71 10.93 -40.95 -28.73
C HIS A 71 11.80 -41.99 -27.99
N VAL A 72 12.22 -43.04 -28.71
CA VAL A 72 13.05 -44.11 -28.14
C VAL A 72 14.52 -43.77 -28.35
N GLY A 73 15.29 -43.67 -27.26
CA GLY A 73 16.74 -43.51 -27.27
C GLY A 73 17.46 -44.85 -27.28
N LEU A 74 17.31 -45.62 -26.20
CA LEU A 74 17.91 -46.96 -26.04
C LEU A 74 16.81 -48.00 -25.79
N GLY A 75 16.79 -49.08 -26.59
CA GLY A 75 15.83 -50.19 -26.43
C GLY A 75 14.91 -50.42 -27.63
N SER A 76 13.79 -51.13 -27.41
CA SER A 76 12.80 -51.44 -28.46
C SER A 76 11.44 -50.80 -28.19
N SER A 77 10.75 -50.33 -29.25
CA SER A 77 9.44 -49.65 -29.19
C SER A 77 8.23 -50.60 -29.12
N THR A 78 8.42 -51.90 -28.89
CA THR A 78 7.39 -52.93 -29.21
C THR A 78 6.43 -53.31 -28.09
N SER A 79 6.20 -52.49 -27.06
CA SER A 79 5.20 -52.81 -26.03
C SER A 79 3.88 -52.03 -26.20
N LEU A 80 2.81 -52.81 -26.31
CA LEU A 80 1.43 -52.39 -26.59
C LEU A 80 0.82 -51.70 -25.37
N SER A 81 0.46 -50.42 -25.51
CA SER A 81 -0.61 -49.66 -24.82
C SER A 81 -0.83 -49.78 -23.30
N ALA A 82 0.07 -50.36 -22.50
CA ALA A 82 -0.10 -50.48 -21.04
C ALA A 82 1.23 -50.68 -20.26
N ALA A 83 2.37 -50.32 -20.85
CA ALA A 83 3.65 -50.47 -20.15
C ALA A 83 3.77 -49.44 -19.02
N PRO A 84 4.13 -49.83 -17.77
CA PRO A 84 4.24 -48.89 -16.66
C PRO A 84 5.21 -47.73 -16.90
N GLY A 85 6.22 -47.90 -17.78
CA GLY A 85 7.12 -46.82 -18.20
C GLY A 85 6.39 -45.71 -18.98
N THR A 86 5.34 -46.05 -19.73
CA THR A 86 4.50 -45.08 -20.43
C THR A 86 3.67 -44.25 -19.44
N GLY A 87 3.17 -44.87 -18.37
CA GLY A 87 2.51 -44.17 -17.26
C GLY A 87 3.46 -43.17 -16.58
N ILE A 88 4.71 -43.56 -16.34
CA ILE A 88 5.73 -42.64 -15.79
C ILE A 88 6.01 -41.47 -16.74
N ALA A 89 6.18 -41.73 -18.04
CA ALA A 89 6.36 -40.67 -19.04
C ALA A 89 5.17 -39.70 -19.08
N SER A 90 3.94 -40.20 -18.92
CA SER A 90 2.73 -39.37 -18.89
C SER A 90 2.67 -38.42 -17.68
N LEU A 91 3.24 -38.81 -16.53
CA LEU A 91 3.30 -37.98 -15.32
C LEU A 91 4.38 -36.89 -15.42
N VAL A 92 5.44 -37.14 -16.19
CA VAL A 92 6.48 -36.13 -16.45
C VAL A 92 5.93 -35.09 -17.43
N GLY A 93 5.40 -35.51 -18.59
CA GLY A 93 5.08 -34.58 -19.67
C GLY A 93 3.93 -34.96 -20.59
N GLY A 94 2.98 -35.79 -20.14
CA GLY A 94 1.71 -36.00 -20.84
C GLY A 94 0.82 -34.76 -20.80
N SER A 95 -0.06 -34.59 -21.79
CA SER A 95 -0.91 -33.39 -21.90
C SER A 95 -1.97 -33.26 -20.80
N ILE A 96 -2.29 -34.34 -20.10
CA ILE A 96 -3.35 -34.38 -19.06
C ILE A 96 -2.74 -34.51 -17.65
N HIS A 97 -1.86 -35.49 -17.45
CA HIS A 97 -1.31 -35.83 -16.12
C HIS A 97 0.13 -35.32 -15.90
N GLY A 98 0.72 -34.65 -16.90
CA GLY A 98 2.11 -34.24 -16.89
C GLY A 98 2.36 -32.92 -16.16
N VAL A 99 3.45 -32.85 -15.41
CA VAL A 99 3.93 -31.63 -14.74
C VAL A 99 4.53 -30.65 -15.76
N ASP A 100 5.46 -31.09 -16.63
CA ASP A 100 5.97 -30.29 -17.76
C ASP A 100 5.35 -30.81 -19.08
N LYS A 101 4.21 -30.22 -19.43
CA LYS A 101 3.44 -30.56 -20.65
C LYS A 101 4.18 -30.29 -21.96
N THR A 102 5.40 -29.76 -21.91
CA THR A 102 6.19 -29.42 -23.10
C THR A 102 7.56 -30.08 -23.14
N ALA A 103 7.92 -30.90 -22.13
CA ALA A 103 9.19 -31.64 -22.08
C ALA A 103 9.39 -32.57 -23.30
N ASN A 104 10.63 -32.71 -23.75
CA ASN A 104 11.02 -33.75 -24.71
C ASN A 104 11.34 -35.02 -23.93
N LEU A 105 10.72 -36.15 -24.25
CA LEU A 105 10.84 -37.39 -23.48
C LEU A 105 11.66 -38.42 -24.24
N VAL A 106 12.76 -38.87 -23.64
CA VAL A 106 13.65 -39.90 -24.23
C VAL A 106 13.57 -41.17 -23.42
N SER A 107 13.11 -42.25 -24.06
CA SER A 107 13.06 -43.56 -23.41
C SER A 107 14.43 -44.23 -23.38
N VAL A 108 14.87 -44.62 -22.17
CA VAL A 108 16.08 -45.41 -21.93
C VAL A 108 15.67 -46.72 -21.26
N GLN A 109 15.45 -47.74 -22.07
CA GLN A 109 14.98 -49.04 -21.62
C GLN A 109 16.12 -49.82 -20.95
N VAL A 110 16.01 -50.01 -19.63
CA VAL A 110 16.93 -50.86 -18.85
C VAL A 110 16.20 -52.03 -18.19
N LEU A 111 14.87 -52.03 -18.24
CA LEU A 111 14.00 -53.12 -17.77
C LEU A 111 13.19 -53.71 -18.92
N ASP A 112 12.93 -55.02 -18.86
CA ASP A 112 11.94 -55.67 -19.71
C ASP A 112 10.50 -55.29 -19.31
N ASP A 113 9.50 -55.75 -20.08
CA ASP A 113 8.08 -55.49 -19.81
C ASP A 113 7.61 -56.00 -18.42
N ASN A 114 8.28 -57.02 -17.88
CA ASN A 114 8.00 -57.58 -16.56
C ASN A 114 8.71 -56.82 -15.43
N GLY A 115 9.58 -55.85 -15.74
CA GLY A 115 10.37 -55.10 -14.77
C GLY A 115 11.68 -55.77 -14.37
N ASN A 116 12.14 -56.78 -15.12
CA ASN A 116 13.44 -57.40 -14.88
C ASN A 116 14.52 -56.63 -15.62
N GLY A 117 15.61 -56.32 -14.91
CA GLY A 117 16.85 -55.81 -15.47
C GLY A 117 17.99 -56.04 -14.49
N SER A 118 19.21 -56.13 -15.00
CA SER A 118 20.41 -56.25 -14.17
C SER A 118 21.00 -54.87 -13.86
N ALA A 119 21.83 -54.80 -12.82
CA ALA A 119 22.62 -53.59 -12.53
C ALA A 119 23.51 -53.17 -13.71
N GLN A 120 23.91 -54.12 -14.56
CA GLN A 120 24.68 -53.86 -15.77
C GLN A 120 23.84 -53.19 -16.86
N ASP A 121 22.54 -53.52 -16.94
CA ASP A 121 21.62 -52.90 -17.90
C ASP A 121 21.33 -51.44 -17.49
N VAL A 122 21.16 -51.18 -16.19
CA VAL A 122 21.02 -49.82 -15.64
C VAL A 122 22.29 -49.00 -15.91
N LEU A 123 23.47 -49.56 -15.62
CA LEU A 123 24.74 -48.90 -15.88
C LEU A 123 24.94 -48.60 -17.37
N ALA A 124 24.60 -49.53 -18.25
CA ALA A 124 24.66 -49.32 -19.69
C ALA A 124 23.70 -48.22 -20.17
N GLY A 125 22.51 -48.12 -19.57
CA GLY A 125 21.55 -47.06 -19.84
C GLY A 125 22.06 -45.67 -19.42
N LEU A 126 22.60 -45.55 -18.21
CA LEU A 126 23.16 -44.28 -17.72
C LEU A 126 24.39 -43.84 -18.53
N GLN A 127 25.27 -44.78 -18.89
CA GLN A 127 26.42 -44.52 -19.76
C GLN A 127 25.98 -44.08 -21.16
N TRP A 128 24.92 -44.69 -21.69
CA TRP A 128 24.35 -44.25 -22.95
C TRP A 128 23.86 -42.80 -22.87
N ILE A 129 23.18 -42.39 -21.79
CA ILE A 129 22.78 -40.98 -21.60
C ILE A 129 24.00 -40.07 -21.60
N ARG A 130 25.02 -40.40 -20.80
CA ARG A 130 26.28 -39.63 -20.75
C ARG A 130 26.89 -39.43 -22.15
N ASP A 131 26.92 -40.49 -22.95
CA ASP A 131 27.54 -40.44 -24.27
C ASP A 131 26.64 -39.72 -25.33
N ASN A 132 25.35 -39.54 -25.07
CA ASN A 132 24.36 -39.12 -26.08
C ASN A 132 23.57 -37.83 -25.72
N HIS A 133 23.69 -37.29 -24.50
CA HIS A 133 22.88 -36.17 -24.04
C HIS A 133 23.08 -34.87 -24.84
N ASN A 134 24.28 -34.67 -25.39
CA ASN A 134 24.64 -33.51 -26.20
C ASN A 134 24.00 -33.46 -27.60
N MET A 135 23.32 -34.53 -28.05
CA MET A 135 22.72 -34.56 -29.39
C MET A 135 21.41 -33.76 -29.50
N GLU A 136 20.77 -33.43 -28.37
CA GLU A 136 19.45 -32.76 -28.33
C GLU A 136 19.53 -31.26 -27.97
N GLY A 137 20.70 -30.76 -27.56
CA GLY A 137 20.95 -29.34 -27.27
C GLY A 137 20.34 -28.84 -25.95
N GLY A 138 21.18 -28.63 -24.93
CA GLY A 138 20.82 -27.96 -23.66
C GLY A 138 20.50 -28.89 -22.48
N ASN A 139 20.25 -28.27 -21.31
CA ASN A 139 20.04 -28.86 -19.98
C ASN A 139 19.08 -30.07 -20.00
N ALA A 140 19.36 -31.11 -19.19
CA ALA A 140 18.58 -32.35 -19.18
C ALA A 140 18.36 -32.93 -17.78
N VAL A 141 17.22 -33.62 -17.62
CA VAL A 141 16.84 -34.33 -16.38
C VAL A 141 16.87 -35.84 -16.63
N VAL A 142 17.38 -36.61 -15.67
CA VAL A 142 17.35 -38.07 -15.68
C VAL A 142 16.37 -38.57 -14.62
N CYS A 143 15.22 -39.09 -15.05
CA CYS A 143 14.22 -39.71 -14.19
C CYS A 143 14.51 -41.21 -14.03
N CYS A 144 14.97 -41.64 -12.86
CA CYS A 144 15.26 -43.05 -12.57
C CYS A 144 13.99 -43.80 -12.16
N ALA A 145 13.33 -44.46 -13.10
CA ALA A 145 12.06 -45.17 -12.91
C ALA A 145 12.24 -46.69 -12.72
N PHE A 146 13.10 -47.09 -11.78
CA PHE A 146 13.35 -48.50 -11.46
C PHE A 146 13.54 -48.71 -9.94
N PRO A 147 13.16 -49.88 -9.40
CA PRO A 147 13.23 -50.16 -7.97
C PRO A 147 14.67 -50.25 -7.45
N THR A 148 14.86 -49.88 -6.18
CA THR A 148 16.16 -49.72 -5.52
C THR A 148 16.99 -51.01 -5.47
N GLY A 149 18.28 -50.87 -5.78
CA GLY A 149 19.27 -51.96 -5.86
C GLY A 149 20.65 -51.41 -6.22
N PHE A 150 20.98 -50.23 -5.70
CA PHE A 150 22.13 -49.47 -6.13
C PHE A 150 23.42 -50.04 -5.55
N ASN A 151 24.34 -50.41 -6.44
CA ASN A 151 25.72 -50.69 -6.07
C ASN A 151 26.58 -49.44 -6.34
N ALA A 152 27.80 -49.43 -5.81
CA ALA A 152 28.72 -48.30 -5.96
C ALA A 152 29.00 -47.91 -7.43
N ALA A 153 28.82 -48.83 -8.38
CA ALA A 153 29.03 -48.52 -9.80
C ALA A 153 27.89 -47.67 -10.38
N ILE A 154 26.64 -47.90 -9.98
CA ILE A 154 25.52 -47.06 -10.41
C ILE A 154 25.60 -45.67 -9.77
N LEU A 155 25.92 -45.58 -8.46
CA LEU A 155 26.14 -44.28 -7.81
C LEU A 155 27.26 -43.49 -8.49
N GLY A 156 28.39 -44.15 -8.80
CA GLY A 156 29.50 -43.49 -9.49
C GLY A 156 29.11 -42.93 -10.85
N GLU A 157 28.25 -43.63 -11.60
CA GLU A 157 27.75 -43.12 -12.89
C GLU A 157 26.74 -41.98 -12.71
N VAL A 158 25.90 -42.02 -11.68
CA VAL A 158 24.97 -40.93 -11.33
C VAL A 158 25.74 -39.64 -10.98
N THR A 159 26.79 -39.75 -10.17
CA THR A 159 27.66 -38.60 -9.85
C THR A 159 28.34 -38.06 -11.12
N MET A 160 28.77 -38.93 -12.04
CA MET A 160 29.35 -38.50 -13.33
C MET A 160 28.33 -37.74 -14.19
N LEU A 161 27.08 -38.18 -14.25
CA LEU A 161 26.02 -37.44 -14.95
C LEU A 161 25.77 -36.07 -14.31
N GLY A 162 25.79 -35.98 -12.98
CA GLY A 162 25.70 -34.70 -12.27
C GLY A 162 26.86 -33.76 -12.56
N LEU A 163 28.09 -34.27 -12.64
CA LEU A 163 29.28 -33.50 -13.03
C LEU A 163 29.24 -33.01 -14.49
N GLU A 164 28.44 -33.66 -15.34
CA GLU A 164 28.17 -33.23 -16.73
C GLU A 164 26.97 -32.28 -16.84
N GLY A 165 26.36 -31.88 -15.71
CA GLY A 165 25.27 -30.91 -15.68
C GLY A 165 23.87 -31.50 -15.79
N LEU A 166 23.70 -32.81 -15.54
CA LEU A 166 22.38 -33.46 -15.58
C LEU A 166 21.80 -33.64 -14.17
N THR A 167 20.58 -33.16 -13.96
CA THR A 167 19.84 -33.41 -12.70
C THR A 167 19.30 -34.83 -12.69
N VAL A 168 19.77 -35.66 -11.75
CA VAL A 168 19.31 -37.05 -11.61
C VAL A 168 18.30 -37.16 -10.46
N VAL A 169 17.06 -37.52 -10.78
CA VAL A 169 15.97 -37.71 -9.80
C VAL A 169 15.76 -39.20 -9.54
N MET A 170 15.76 -39.58 -8.26
CA MET A 170 15.71 -40.97 -7.80
C MET A 170 14.60 -41.23 -6.77
N PRO A 171 13.93 -42.39 -6.85
CA PRO A 171 12.95 -42.81 -5.85
C PRO A 171 13.66 -43.27 -4.58
N ALA A 172 13.13 -42.90 -3.40
CA ALA A 172 13.68 -43.32 -2.12
C ALA A 172 13.63 -44.82 -1.87
N GLY A 173 12.69 -45.52 -2.52
CA GLY A 173 12.43 -46.95 -2.38
C GLY A 173 11.20 -47.26 -1.53
N ASP A 174 10.59 -48.42 -1.81
CA ASP A 174 9.26 -48.80 -1.31
C ASP A 174 9.33 -49.87 -0.19
N PHE A 175 10.36 -49.83 0.66
CA PHE A 175 10.60 -50.85 1.70
C PHE A 175 10.24 -50.42 3.12
N GLY A 176 9.83 -49.17 3.33
CA GLY A 176 9.54 -48.62 4.65
C GLY A 176 10.75 -48.66 5.60
N GLN A 177 11.96 -48.46 5.07
CA GLN A 177 13.22 -48.49 5.82
C GLN A 177 13.99 -47.17 5.66
N GLY A 178 15.15 -47.04 6.32
CA GLY A 178 16.00 -45.86 6.18
C GLY A 178 16.52 -45.70 4.74
N ALA A 179 16.28 -44.55 4.09
CA ALA A 179 16.66 -44.25 2.72
C ALA A 179 18.18 -44.46 2.49
N CYS A 180 19.01 -44.07 3.45
CA CYS A 180 20.46 -44.28 3.41
C CYS A 180 20.89 -45.76 3.28
N SER A 181 20.04 -46.71 3.68
CA SER A 181 20.31 -48.15 3.48
C SER A 181 20.16 -48.60 2.03
N SER A 182 19.37 -47.86 1.24
CA SER A 182 19.18 -48.08 -0.20
C SER A 182 20.22 -47.35 -1.05
N PHE A 183 20.92 -46.38 -0.45
CA PHE A 183 21.98 -45.57 -1.08
C PHE A 183 23.28 -45.56 -0.24
N PRO A 184 23.94 -46.72 -0.07
CA PRO A 184 25.17 -46.79 0.71
C PRO A 184 26.32 -46.06 0.00
N GLY A 185 26.70 -44.89 0.51
CA GLY A 185 27.86 -44.12 0.02
C GLY A 185 27.57 -42.67 -0.37
N VAL A 186 26.30 -42.23 -0.42
CA VAL A 186 25.96 -40.80 -0.52
C VAL A 186 26.23 -40.17 0.85
N ILE A 187 27.18 -39.25 0.93
CA ILE A 187 27.52 -38.52 2.16
C ILE A 187 26.98 -37.10 1.99
N PRO A 188 25.92 -36.70 2.72
CA PRO A 188 25.43 -35.34 2.67
C PRO A 188 26.56 -34.33 2.94
N GLY A 189 26.80 -33.42 2.00
CA GLY A 189 27.73 -32.29 2.17
C GLY A 189 29.20 -32.59 1.85
N ASP A 190 29.51 -33.60 1.03
CA ASP A 190 30.90 -33.86 0.56
C ASP A 190 31.34 -33.00 -0.64
N GLY A 191 30.43 -32.18 -1.19
CA GLY A 191 30.69 -31.25 -2.28
C GLY A 191 30.65 -31.87 -3.69
N LEU A 192 30.21 -33.12 -3.84
CA LEU A 192 29.95 -33.74 -5.14
C LEU A 192 28.47 -33.60 -5.53
N PRO A 193 28.12 -33.63 -6.84
CA PRO A 193 26.73 -33.63 -7.27
C PRO A 193 26.00 -34.91 -6.81
N ASP A 194 25.09 -34.75 -5.85
CA ASP A 194 24.27 -35.83 -5.31
C ASP A 194 22.93 -35.93 -6.05
N PRO A 195 22.36 -37.15 -6.22
CA PRO A 195 21.03 -37.32 -6.79
C PRO A 195 19.94 -36.67 -5.92
N PHE A 196 18.81 -36.34 -6.54
CA PHE A 196 17.62 -35.84 -5.87
C PHE A 196 16.71 -36.99 -5.45
N ILE A 197 16.65 -37.31 -4.15
CA ILE A 197 16.00 -38.49 -3.60
C ILE A 197 14.62 -38.13 -3.04
N VAL A 198 13.58 -38.76 -3.59
CA VAL A 198 12.18 -38.37 -3.37
C VAL A 198 11.37 -39.46 -2.66
N GLY A 199 10.69 -39.08 -1.57
CA GLY A 199 9.73 -39.92 -0.86
C GLY A 199 8.29 -39.74 -1.34
N ALA A 200 7.38 -40.63 -0.93
CA ALA A 200 5.98 -40.63 -1.38
C ALA A 200 4.98 -40.19 -0.29
N THR A 201 4.00 -39.39 -0.68
CA THR A 201 2.80 -39.02 0.11
C THR A 201 1.49 -39.43 -0.57
N ASP A 202 0.42 -39.49 0.22
CA ASP A 202 -0.96 -39.54 -0.28
C ASP A 202 -1.59 -38.15 -0.42
N GLN A 203 -2.84 -38.09 -0.86
CA GLN A 203 -3.61 -36.85 -1.05
C GLN A 203 -3.84 -36.05 0.24
N LEU A 204 -3.60 -36.64 1.42
CA LEU A 204 -3.72 -35.97 2.72
C LEU A 204 -2.35 -35.57 3.29
N ASP A 205 -1.36 -35.48 2.40
CA ASP A 205 0.05 -35.21 2.72
C ASP A 205 0.64 -36.21 3.72
N SER A 206 0.02 -37.38 3.88
CA SER A 206 0.52 -38.40 4.80
C SER A 206 1.63 -39.19 4.14
N LYS A 207 2.76 -39.33 4.82
CA LYS A 207 3.89 -40.15 4.37
C LYS A 207 3.37 -41.58 4.08
N ALA A 208 3.60 -42.06 2.86
CA ALA A 208 3.24 -43.42 2.49
C ALA A 208 3.99 -44.45 3.35
N ASN A 209 3.29 -45.50 3.79
CA ASN A 209 3.87 -46.53 4.67
C ASN A 209 5.04 -47.27 4.03
N PHE A 210 4.99 -47.48 2.71
CA PHE A 210 6.08 -48.12 1.95
C PHE A 210 7.26 -47.17 1.69
N SER A 211 7.08 -45.85 1.73
CA SER A 211 8.17 -44.91 1.45
C SER A 211 9.28 -45.05 2.47
N ASN A 212 10.51 -45.20 1.99
CA ASN A 212 11.70 -45.08 2.81
C ASN A 212 11.80 -43.67 3.43
N TYR A 213 12.58 -43.54 4.52
CA TYR A 213 12.63 -42.33 5.38
C TYR A 213 14.05 -42.03 5.90
N GLY A 214 14.26 -40.92 6.59
CA GLY A 214 15.56 -40.54 7.16
C GLY A 214 16.36 -39.55 6.31
N SER A 215 17.55 -39.18 6.77
CA SER A 215 18.30 -37.99 6.33
C SER A 215 18.88 -38.02 4.91
N CYS A 216 18.78 -39.14 4.19
CA CYS A 216 19.18 -39.21 2.77
C CYS A 216 18.01 -38.92 1.82
N LEU A 217 16.88 -38.46 2.35
CA LEU A 217 15.74 -37.99 1.58
C LEU A 217 15.85 -36.47 1.42
N ASP A 218 15.54 -35.94 0.24
CA ASP A 218 15.56 -34.50 0.01
C ASP A 218 14.18 -33.86 0.22
N LEU A 219 13.12 -34.49 -0.29
CA LEU A 219 11.72 -34.09 -0.06
C LEU A 219 10.73 -35.24 -0.31
N PHE A 220 9.44 -34.98 -0.10
CA PHE A 220 8.33 -35.86 -0.45
C PHE A 220 7.51 -35.30 -1.62
N ALA A 221 6.90 -36.16 -2.43
CA ALA A 221 5.96 -35.76 -3.49
C ALA A 221 4.81 -36.77 -3.61
N PRO A 222 3.68 -36.41 -4.25
CA PRO A 222 2.56 -37.33 -4.46
C PRO A 222 3.01 -38.68 -5.05
N GLY A 223 2.58 -39.78 -4.42
CA GLY A 223 2.99 -41.13 -4.83
C GLY A 223 2.02 -42.25 -4.47
N VAL A 224 0.85 -41.91 -3.91
CA VAL A 224 -0.24 -42.84 -3.58
C VAL A 224 -1.54 -42.31 -4.18
N GLY A 225 -2.26 -43.13 -4.95
CA GLY A 225 -3.51 -42.73 -5.57
C GLY A 225 -3.37 -41.85 -6.82
N VAL A 226 -2.18 -41.78 -7.42
CA VAL A 226 -1.91 -40.97 -8.62
C VAL A 226 -2.31 -41.75 -9.88
N GLU A 227 -3.20 -41.16 -10.69
CA GLU A 227 -3.59 -41.69 -11.99
C GLU A 227 -2.65 -41.18 -13.10
N SER A 228 -2.22 -42.10 -13.97
CA SER A 228 -1.38 -41.81 -15.15
C SER A 228 -2.20 -41.81 -16.45
N GLY A 229 -1.64 -41.28 -17.54
CA GLY A 229 -2.30 -41.18 -18.86
C GLY A 229 -2.68 -42.52 -19.52
N VAL A 230 -2.26 -43.65 -18.94
CA VAL A 230 -2.70 -45.00 -19.34
C VAL A 230 -3.82 -45.57 -18.46
N GLY A 231 -4.41 -44.75 -17.57
CA GLY A 231 -5.56 -45.10 -16.73
C GLY A 231 -5.25 -46.05 -15.57
N SER A 232 -3.97 -46.19 -15.20
CA SER A 232 -3.55 -47.00 -14.04
C SER A 232 -3.16 -46.11 -12.87
N ILE A 233 -3.70 -46.41 -11.69
CA ILE A 233 -3.24 -45.90 -10.40
C ILE A 233 -2.04 -46.73 -9.96
N VAL A 234 -0.92 -46.07 -9.67
CA VAL A 234 0.32 -46.73 -9.24
C VAL A 234 0.79 -46.08 -7.94
N ASP A 235 0.92 -46.89 -6.88
CA ASP A 235 1.46 -46.44 -5.60
C ASP A 235 2.94 -46.82 -5.53
N SER A 236 3.85 -45.85 -5.62
CA SER A 236 5.30 -46.07 -5.57
C SER A 236 6.08 -44.76 -5.44
N THR A 237 7.25 -44.78 -4.81
CA THR A 237 8.21 -43.67 -4.85
C THR A 237 8.74 -43.38 -6.27
N ILE A 238 8.59 -44.31 -7.22
CA ILE A 238 8.87 -44.09 -8.64
C ILE A 238 7.93 -43.03 -9.23
N VAL A 239 6.68 -42.99 -8.78
CA VAL A 239 5.69 -41.98 -9.21
C VAL A 239 6.09 -40.60 -8.68
N SER A 240 6.48 -40.52 -7.40
CA SER A 240 6.99 -39.28 -6.80
C SER A 240 8.23 -38.75 -7.52
N ALA A 241 9.17 -39.63 -7.90
CA ALA A 241 10.34 -39.29 -8.69
C ALA A 241 9.97 -38.77 -10.10
N ALA A 242 8.92 -39.31 -10.71
CA ALA A 242 8.43 -38.84 -12.02
C ALA A 242 7.86 -37.42 -11.95
N ILE A 243 6.98 -37.16 -10.97
CA ILE A 243 6.41 -35.83 -10.75
C ILE A 243 7.53 -34.81 -10.48
N THR A 244 8.48 -35.19 -9.63
CA THR A 244 9.64 -34.35 -9.31
C THR A 244 10.56 -34.11 -10.50
N ALA A 245 10.75 -35.10 -11.39
CA ALA A 245 11.51 -34.92 -12.63
C ALA A 245 10.81 -33.95 -13.60
N GLY A 246 9.48 -33.97 -13.64
CA GLY A 246 8.70 -32.96 -14.36
C GLY A 246 8.85 -31.56 -13.76
N ALA A 247 8.84 -31.45 -12.42
CA ALA A 247 9.11 -30.19 -11.73
C ALA A 247 10.53 -29.67 -12.00
N ALA A 248 11.55 -30.55 -11.96
CA ALA A 248 12.93 -30.20 -12.32
C ALA A 248 13.06 -29.74 -13.78
N SER A 249 12.32 -30.39 -14.70
CA SER A 249 12.26 -30.01 -16.12
C SER A 249 11.69 -28.60 -16.30
N LEU A 250 10.63 -28.28 -15.57
CA LEU A 250 10.01 -26.96 -15.55
C LEU A 250 10.96 -25.93 -14.94
N TRP A 251 11.57 -26.23 -13.79
CA TRP A 251 12.52 -25.35 -13.10
C TRP A 251 13.71 -24.99 -13.99
N LEU A 252 14.30 -25.97 -14.68
CA LEU A 252 15.41 -25.75 -15.63
C LEU A 252 15.02 -24.85 -16.81
N ARG A 253 13.80 -25.00 -17.31
CA ARG A 253 13.29 -24.20 -18.43
C ARG A 253 13.15 -22.73 -18.06
N VAL A 254 12.70 -22.45 -16.83
CA VAL A 254 12.48 -21.07 -16.38
C VAL A 254 13.78 -20.41 -15.91
N ASN A 255 14.67 -21.13 -15.22
CA ASN A 255 15.89 -20.56 -14.60
C ASN A 255 17.16 -20.63 -15.46
N GLY A 256 17.23 -21.54 -16.44
CA GLY A 256 18.37 -21.64 -17.35
C GLY A 256 19.69 -22.17 -16.75
N SER A 257 19.80 -22.41 -15.43
CA SER A 257 21.01 -23.00 -14.83
C SER A 257 21.26 -24.43 -15.34
N ALA A 258 22.53 -24.73 -15.61
CA ALA A 258 22.99 -26.07 -15.98
C ALA A 258 23.57 -26.86 -14.79
N ASP A 259 23.58 -26.28 -13.58
CA ASP A 259 24.10 -26.93 -12.38
C ASP A 259 22.99 -27.72 -11.66
N PRO A 260 23.12 -29.06 -11.52
CA PRO A 260 22.16 -29.87 -10.79
C PRO A 260 21.96 -29.47 -9.33
N ALA A 261 22.98 -28.86 -8.69
CA ALA A 261 22.88 -28.36 -7.33
C ALA A 261 21.89 -27.20 -7.23
N ASP A 262 21.84 -26.32 -8.23
CA ASP A 262 20.90 -25.20 -8.27
C ASP A 262 19.46 -25.69 -8.44
N VAL A 263 19.24 -26.69 -9.32
CA VAL A 263 17.90 -27.28 -9.51
C VAL A 263 17.40 -27.92 -8.22
N LYS A 264 18.29 -28.66 -7.55
CA LYS A 264 17.98 -29.32 -6.27
C LYS A 264 17.69 -28.29 -5.18
N ALA A 265 18.53 -27.27 -5.04
CA ALA A 265 18.33 -26.20 -4.05
C ALA A 265 17.06 -25.39 -4.33
N GLY A 266 16.75 -25.12 -5.60
CA GLY A 266 15.54 -24.43 -6.03
C GLY A 266 14.28 -25.21 -5.67
N LEU A 267 14.20 -26.49 -6.05
CA LEU A 267 13.05 -27.33 -5.70
C LEU A 267 12.87 -27.54 -4.20
N ILE A 268 13.96 -27.57 -3.43
CA ILE A 268 13.90 -27.63 -1.95
C ILE A 268 13.37 -26.31 -1.38
N ALA A 269 13.79 -25.18 -1.93
CA ALA A 269 13.33 -23.86 -1.50
C ALA A 269 11.86 -23.63 -1.85
N ASP A 270 11.39 -24.18 -2.97
CA ASP A 270 10.00 -24.06 -3.41
C ASP A 270 9.08 -25.03 -2.64
N ALA A 271 9.61 -26.09 -2.03
CA ALA A 271 8.81 -27.10 -1.33
C ALA A 271 8.08 -26.52 -0.09
N THR A 272 6.84 -26.96 0.13
CA THR A 272 6.06 -26.56 1.31
C THR A 272 6.68 -27.18 2.57
N PRO A 273 7.17 -26.37 3.53
CA PRO A 273 7.73 -26.86 4.78
C PRO A 273 6.62 -27.32 5.73
N ASP A 274 6.96 -28.30 6.58
CA ASP A 274 6.12 -28.85 7.63
C ASP A 274 4.77 -29.46 7.19
N ALA A 275 4.62 -29.76 5.90
CA ALA A 275 3.37 -30.26 5.32
C ALA A 275 3.13 -31.77 5.49
N VAL A 276 4.19 -32.58 5.65
CA VAL A 276 4.08 -34.04 5.60
C VAL A 276 3.66 -34.62 6.94
N ASN A 277 2.51 -35.28 6.95
CA ASN A 277 1.95 -35.95 8.12
C ASN A 277 2.59 -37.33 8.35
N GLY A 278 3.08 -37.59 9.57
CA GLY A 278 3.56 -38.90 10.00
C GLY A 278 4.98 -38.92 10.59
N SER A 279 5.48 -40.11 10.94
CA SER A 279 6.84 -40.25 11.48
C SER A 279 7.89 -40.21 10.37
N LEU A 280 8.67 -39.13 10.32
CA LEU A 280 9.69 -38.91 9.29
C LEU A 280 11.09 -39.45 9.67
N SER A 281 11.31 -39.77 10.96
CA SER A 281 12.53 -40.41 11.47
C SER A 281 13.83 -39.80 10.94
N GLY A 282 13.92 -38.47 10.94
CA GLY A 282 15.10 -37.70 10.50
C GLY A 282 15.11 -37.32 9.01
N ALA A 283 14.06 -37.60 8.24
CA ALA A 283 13.86 -36.99 6.92
C ALA A 283 13.41 -35.52 7.06
N PRO A 284 13.74 -34.66 6.09
CA PRO A 284 13.20 -33.30 6.01
C PRO A 284 11.68 -33.33 5.83
N ASN A 285 10.99 -32.40 6.50
CA ASN A 285 9.54 -32.24 6.36
C ASN A 285 9.22 -31.26 5.23
N LEU A 286 9.49 -31.67 4.01
CA LEU A 286 9.33 -30.87 2.80
C LEU A 286 8.45 -31.61 1.80
N LEU A 287 7.43 -30.95 1.27
CA LEU A 287 6.54 -31.48 0.23
C LEU A 287 6.72 -30.68 -1.07
N LEU A 288 6.92 -31.38 -2.18
CA LEU A 288 7.14 -30.79 -3.50
C LEU A 288 6.04 -29.79 -3.86
N GLN A 289 6.45 -28.61 -4.29
CA GLN A 289 5.58 -27.59 -4.86
C GLN A 289 6.16 -27.08 -6.18
N VAL A 290 5.30 -26.66 -7.09
CA VAL A 290 5.57 -26.11 -8.41
C VAL A 290 4.74 -24.82 -8.53
N PRO A 291 5.35 -23.63 -8.46
CA PRO A 291 4.61 -22.37 -8.36
C PRO A 291 3.59 -22.11 -9.48
N ASP A 292 2.45 -21.50 -9.13
CA ASP A 292 1.33 -21.14 -10.03
C ASP A 292 1.72 -20.15 -11.13
N ASP A 293 2.63 -19.25 -10.82
CA ASP A 293 3.11 -18.25 -11.76
C ASP A 293 4.51 -18.66 -12.20
N CYS A 294 4.73 -18.80 -13.50
CA CYS A 294 6.05 -19.04 -14.11
C CYS A 294 7.07 -17.90 -13.91
N ASN A 295 6.98 -17.19 -12.79
CA ASN A 295 7.88 -16.20 -12.24
C ASN A 295 9.11 -16.82 -11.56
N ILE A 296 9.62 -17.96 -12.05
CA ILE A 296 11.00 -18.37 -11.74
C ILE A 296 12.02 -17.59 -12.60
N VAL A 297 11.77 -16.30 -12.80
CA VAL A 297 12.74 -15.37 -13.38
C VAL A 297 13.15 -14.42 -12.27
N GLY A 298 14.27 -14.77 -11.63
CA GLY A 298 14.86 -14.05 -10.52
C GLY A 298 14.72 -14.82 -9.21
N CYS A 299 15.51 -14.43 -8.22
CA CYS A 299 15.65 -15.12 -6.94
C CYS A 299 14.44 -15.16 -5.98
N GLY A 300 13.22 -15.23 -6.50
CA GLY A 300 11.98 -15.35 -5.72
C GLY A 300 11.42 -16.78 -5.77
N GLY A 301 11.57 -17.53 -4.68
CA GLY A 301 10.59 -18.57 -4.32
C GLY A 301 9.43 -17.89 -3.56
N PHE A 302 8.22 -18.43 -3.61
CA PHE A 302 7.01 -17.74 -3.15
C PHE A 302 6.93 -17.46 -1.64
N PHE A 303 6.38 -16.28 -1.30
CA PHE A 303 5.79 -15.83 -0.01
C PHE A 303 6.65 -15.87 1.26
N GLN A 304 7.98 -15.79 1.16
CA GLN A 304 8.74 -15.15 2.24
C GLN A 304 9.52 -13.98 1.66
N THR A 305 9.26 -12.80 2.19
CA THR A 305 10.24 -11.72 2.20
C THR A 305 11.63 -12.32 2.42
N PRO A 306 12.64 -11.93 1.62
CA PRO A 306 14.01 -12.26 1.99
C PRO A 306 14.21 -11.79 3.43
N TRP A 307 14.58 -12.70 4.33
CA TRP A 307 14.59 -12.43 5.76
C TRP A 307 15.39 -11.17 6.10
N HIS A 308 16.40 -10.84 5.30
CA HIS A 308 17.21 -9.62 5.46
C HIS A 308 16.41 -8.34 5.16
N LEU A 309 15.52 -8.33 4.16
CA LEU A 309 14.63 -7.18 3.88
C LEU A 309 13.54 -7.05 4.96
N ASP A 310 12.96 -8.18 5.38
CA ASP A 310 12.01 -8.22 6.50
C ASP A 310 12.66 -7.70 7.79
N ARG A 311 13.90 -8.14 8.05
CA ARG A 311 14.67 -7.71 9.22
C ARG A 311 15.03 -6.23 9.19
N ILE A 312 15.39 -5.70 8.01
CA ILE A 312 15.64 -4.27 7.80
C ILE A 312 14.36 -3.45 8.06
N ASN A 313 13.19 -4.01 7.78
CA ASN A 313 11.90 -3.38 8.04
C ASN A 313 11.51 -3.44 9.55
N GLN A 314 11.77 -4.54 10.25
CA GLN A 314 11.13 -4.87 11.54
C GLN A 314 12.08 -5.24 12.68
N ALA A 315 13.01 -4.34 13.04
CA ALA A 315 13.93 -4.59 14.13
C ALA A 315 13.23 -4.95 15.47
N GLY A 316 13.70 -6.01 16.13
CA GLY A 316 13.22 -6.47 17.44
C GLY A 316 11.93 -7.32 17.44
N LEU A 317 11.31 -7.58 16.28
CA LEU A 317 10.06 -8.37 16.16
C LEU A 317 10.28 -9.72 15.43
N PRO A 318 9.37 -10.70 15.57
CA PRO A 318 9.36 -11.91 14.73
C PRO A 318 9.15 -11.53 13.26
N LEU A 319 9.90 -12.15 12.34
CA LEU A 319 9.74 -11.98 10.89
C LEU A 319 8.31 -12.35 10.48
N ASP A 320 7.63 -11.47 9.75
CA ASP A 320 6.20 -11.59 9.47
C ASP A 320 5.87 -11.80 7.98
N GLY A 321 6.88 -11.77 7.11
CA GLY A 321 6.68 -11.99 5.67
C GLY A 321 6.37 -10.73 4.86
N VAL A 322 6.41 -9.51 5.44
CA VAL A 322 5.97 -8.27 4.78
C VAL A 322 7.13 -7.40 4.28
N LEU A 323 7.18 -7.19 2.95
CA LEU A 323 8.16 -6.29 2.30
C LEU A 323 7.84 -4.83 2.67
N GLY A 324 8.86 -4.04 3.01
CA GLY A 324 8.86 -2.57 2.82
C GLY A 324 10.15 -2.17 2.07
N PRO A 325 10.30 -0.98 1.45
CA PRO A 325 9.36 0.05 0.98
C PRO A 325 8.98 -0.14 -0.50
N ASP A 326 7.71 0.06 -0.84
CA ASP A 326 7.35 0.41 -2.23
C ASP A 326 7.16 1.94 -2.35
N CYS A 327 8.25 2.70 -2.19
CA CYS A 327 8.26 4.16 -2.35
C CYS A 327 8.69 4.57 -3.76
N TRP A 328 7.71 4.76 -4.64
CA TRP A 328 7.94 5.19 -6.02
C TRP A 328 7.92 6.72 -6.22
N VAL A 329 8.07 7.50 -5.15
CA VAL A 329 8.03 8.98 -5.23
C VAL A 329 9.43 9.56 -5.05
N GLY A 330 9.92 10.24 -6.08
CA GLY A 330 11.26 10.86 -6.11
C GLY A 330 12.11 10.36 -7.29
N THR A 331 13.05 11.19 -7.71
CA THR A 331 14.05 10.84 -8.73
C THR A 331 14.98 9.74 -8.21
N PRO A 332 15.29 8.73 -9.03
CA PRO A 332 16.23 7.69 -8.63
C PRO A 332 17.63 8.18 -8.28
N SER A 333 18.15 7.72 -7.15
CA SER A 333 19.55 7.90 -6.75
C SER A 333 20.46 6.99 -7.57
N THR A 334 21.66 7.46 -7.86
CA THR A 334 22.71 6.66 -8.53
C THR A 334 23.65 6.05 -7.50
N VAL A 335 23.90 4.75 -7.61
CA VAL A 335 24.85 3.99 -6.79
C VAL A 335 26.02 3.50 -7.65
N PHE A 336 27.22 4.00 -7.36
CA PHE A 336 28.47 3.56 -7.96
C PHE A 336 29.00 2.38 -7.16
N ILE A 337 29.19 1.24 -7.80
CA ILE A 337 29.64 0.01 -7.14
C ILE A 337 31.07 -0.29 -7.59
N ILE A 338 32.02 -0.06 -6.69
CA ILE A 338 33.43 -0.39 -6.90
C ILE A 338 33.62 -1.88 -6.59
N SER A 339 33.74 -2.73 -7.62
CA SER A 339 33.92 -4.19 -7.47
C SER A 339 34.60 -4.79 -8.72
N ASN A 340 34.40 -6.08 -9.01
CA ASN A 340 35.02 -6.83 -10.12
C ASN A 340 34.20 -6.81 -11.43
N GLY A 341 33.20 -5.94 -11.54
CA GLY A 341 32.26 -5.86 -12.67
C GLY A 341 30.84 -6.28 -12.25
N ILE A 342 29.84 -5.93 -13.05
CA ILE A 342 28.42 -6.29 -12.85
C ILE A 342 27.87 -6.85 -14.17
N ASP A 343 27.19 -8.00 -14.11
CA ASP A 343 26.37 -8.45 -15.24
C ASP A 343 25.13 -7.56 -15.37
N THR A 344 25.28 -6.46 -16.10
CA THR A 344 24.22 -5.47 -16.33
C THR A 344 23.03 -6.00 -17.14
N THR A 345 23.13 -7.21 -17.71
CA THR A 345 22.09 -7.77 -18.59
C THR A 345 20.98 -8.50 -17.86
N LEU A 346 21.11 -8.69 -16.54
CA LEU A 346 20.12 -9.42 -15.76
C LEU A 346 18.74 -8.73 -15.76
N PRO A 347 17.65 -9.48 -15.97
CA PRO A 347 16.28 -8.95 -15.92
C PRO A 347 15.94 -8.24 -14.60
N GLU A 348 16.52 -8.68 -13.48
CA GLU A 348 16.27 -8.11 -12.15
C GLU A 348 16.66 -6.62 -12.04
N PHE A 349 17.59 -6.14 -12.87
CA PHE A 349 17.95 -4.73 -12.90
C PHE A 349 17.03 -3.89 -13.80
N GLY A 350 16.20 -4.50 -14.65
CA GLY A 350 15.26 -3.79 -15.52
C GLY A 350 15.90 -2.73 -16.42
N GLY A 351 17.17 -2.92 -16.81
CA GLY A 351 17.95 -1.95 -17.58
C GLY A 351 18.52 -0.77 -16.78
N ARG A 352 18.39 -0.76 -15.44
CA ARG A 352 18.94 0.28 -14.55
C ARG A 352 20.43 0.08 -14.19
N ALA A 353 21.01 -1.05 -14.57
CA ALA A 353 22.43 -1.33 -14.39
C ALA A 353 23.22 -0.96 -15.65
N SER A 354 24.37 -0.31 -15.47
CA SER A 354 25.19 0.20 -16.55
C SER A 354 26.68 0.09 -16.22
N VAL A 355 27.53 0.06 -17.26
CA VAL A 355 28.99 0.02 -17.10
C VAL A 355 29.52 1.45 -17.14
N GLY A 356 30.13 1.88 -16.03
CA GLY A 356 30.82 3.17 -15.93
C GLY A 356 32.29 3.05 -16.34
N TYR A 357 33.06 2.27 -15.59
CA TYR A 357 34.51 2.11 -15.75
C TYR A 357 34.90 0.63 -15.79
N GLY A 358 35.67 0.22 -16.80
CA GLY A 358 36.14 -1.16 -16.98
C GLY A 358 35.25 -2.03 -17.88
N SER A 359 35.25 -3.35 -17.65
CA SER A 359 34.56 -4.37 -18.43
C SER A 359 33.17 -4.72 -17.84
N PRO A 360 32.15 -5.01 -18.68
CA PRO A 360 30.85 -5.52 -18.22
C PRO A 360 30.89 -6.92 -17.59
N THR A 361 31.99 -7.65 -17.71
CA THR A 361 32.05 -9.07 -17.33
C THR A 361 32.34 -9.23 -15.84
N ASP A 362 31.33 -9.57 -15.05
CA ASP A 362 31.53 -10.04 -13.68
C ASP A 362 32.02 -11.50 -13.70
N VAL A 363 33.33 -11.68 -13.56
CA VAL A 363 33.95 -13.01 -13.60
C VAL A 363 33.97 -13.72 -12.25
N THR A 364 33.66 -13.01 -11.15
CA THR A 364 33.66 -13.57 -9.78
C THR A 364 32.25 -13.73 -9.21
N GLY A 365 31.25 -13.08 -9.80
CA GLY A 365 29.87 -13.04 -9.32
C GLY A 365 29.62 -12.06 -8.18
N GLN A 366 30.65 -11.35 -7.72
CA GLN A 366 30.57 -10.53 -6.52
C GLN A 366 29.87 -9.20 -6.77
N GLY A 367 30.21 -8.51 -7.87
CA GLY A 367 29.60 -7.21 -8.14
C GLY A 367 28.13 -7.35 -8.52
N THR A 368 27.76 -8.41 -9.25
CA THR A 368 26.37 -8.75 -9.59
C THR A 368 25.56 -9.08 -8.34
N TYR A 369 26.13 -9.84 -7.42
CA TYR A 369 25.52 -10.14 -6.12
C TYR A 369 25.27 -8.86 -5.31
N LEU A 370 26.29 -8.00 -5.13
CA LEU A 370 26.14 -6.75 -4.38
C LEU A 370 25.13 -5.79 -5.05
N ALA A 371 25.16 -5.68 -6.38
CA ALA A 371 24.21 -4.89 -7.15
C ALA A 371 22.75 -5.34 -6.93
N SER A 372 22.52 -6.65 -6.81
CA SER A 372 21.19 -7.19 -6.52
C SER A 372 20.67 -6.81 -5.13
N LEU A 373 21.54 -6.74 -4.11
CA LEU A 373 21.17 -6.33 -2.75
C LEU A 373 20.95 -4.82 -2.63
N VAL A 374 21.64 -4.02 -3.45
CA VAL A 374 21.43 -2.56 -3.51
C VAL A 374 20.08 -2.26 -4.16
N GLY A 375 19.86 -2.76 -5.38
CA GLY A 375 18.72 -2.32 -6.19
C GLY A 375 18.16 -3.34 -7.16
N GLY A 376 18.37 -4.64 -6.90
CA GLY A 376 17.63 -5.69 -7.61
C GLY A 376 16.13 -5.63 -7.31
N ALA A 377 15.30 -6.06 -8.25
CA ALA A 377 13.85 -6.08 -8.07
C ALA A 377 13.38 -6.98 -6.92
N LEU A 378 14.17 -8.01 -6.54
CA LEU A 378 13.78 -9.02 -5.56
C LEU A 378 14.51 -8.89 -4.23
N HIS A 379 15.82 -8.60 -4.27
CA HIS A 379 16.66 -8.48 -3.07
C HIS A 379 17.15 -7.07 -2.76
N GLY A 380 16.80 -6.10 -3.62
CA GLY A 380 17.25 -4.73 -3.50
C GLY A 380 16.52 -3.96 -2.41
N VAL A 381 17.29 -3.19 -1.63
CA VAL A 381 16.73 -2.22 -0.68
C VAL A 381 16.14 -0.99 -1.39
N ASP A 382 16.81 -0.46 -2.43
CA ASP A 382 16.24 0.53 -3.36
C ASP A 382 16.04 -0.09 -4.74
N LYS A 383 14.87 -0.70 -4.96
CA LYS A 383 14.46 -1.34 -6.23
C LYS A 383 14.42 -0.40 -7.44
N THR A 384 14.67 0.89 -7.26
CA THR A 384 14.68 1.90 -8.32
C THR A 384 16.03 2.55 -8.54
N ALA A 385 17.05 2.23 -7.74
CA ALA A 385 18.39 2.79 -7.87
C ALA A 385 18.96 2.58 -9.28
N GLN A 386 19.68 3.58 -9.79
CA GLN A 386 20.53 3.44 -10.97
C GLN A 386 21.88 2.86 -10.53
N LEU A 387 22.30 1.75 -11.12
CA LEU A 387 23.51 1.04 -10.71
C LEU A 387 24.61 1.26 -11.74
N VAL A 388 25.76 1.77 -11.30
CA VAL A 388 26.92 2.05 -12.16
C VAL A 388 28.08 1.17 -11.72
N SER A 389 28.49 0.25 -12.60
CA SER A 389 29.64 -0.61 -12.37
C SER A 389 30.95 0.15 -12.53
N VAL A 390 31.80 0.08 -11.50
CA VAL A 390 33.15 0.64 -11.50
C VAL A 390 34.13 -0.48 -11.18
N GLN A 391 34.87 -0.96 -12.19
CA GLN A 391 35.78 -2.09 -12.03
C GLN A 391 37.10 -1.66 -11.39
N ALA A 392 37.44 -2.26 -10.24
CA ALA A 392 38.72 -2.06 -9.55
C ALA A 392 39.73 -3.23 -9.74
N SER A 393 39.46 -4.15 -10.68
CA SER A 393 40.36 -5.25 -11.05
C SER A 393 40.97 -5.06 -12.45
N GLY A 394 42.24 -5.46 -12.59
CA GLY A 394 42.95 -5.40 -13.87
C GLY A 394 42.33 -6.33 -14.92
N SER A 395 42.15 -5.83 -16.14
CA SER A 395 41.47 -6.47 -17.27
C SER A 395 42.20 -7.68 -17.89
N GLY A 396 42.65 -8.66 -17.10
CA GLY A 396 43.43 -9.79 -17.59
C GLY A 396 43.31 -11.06 -16.76
N SER A 397 42.57 -12.04 -17.30
CA SER A 397 42.68 -13.49 -17.08
C SER A 397 43.22 -13.97 -15.71
N GLY A 398 42.31 -14.31 -14.79
CA GLY A 398 42.52 -15.32 -13.74
C GLY A 398 43.47 -14.96 -12.60
N SER A 399 42.91 -14.92 -11.39
CA SER A 399 43.58 -14.99 -10.07
C SER A 399 44.44 -13.78 -9.64
N GLY A 400 43.80 -12.78 -9.02
CA GLY A 400 44.42 -11.83 -8.09
C GLY A 400 43.48 -10.68 -7.68
N PRO A 401 43.51 -10.20 -6.41
CA PRO A 401 42.79 -8.99 -5.99
C PRO A 401 43.29 -7.74 -6.75
N GLY A 402 42.46 -6.71 -6.87
CA GLY A 402 42.78 -5.46 -7.56
C GLY A 402 44.08 -4.81 -7.04
N SER A 403 44.84 -4.16 -7.92
CA SER A 403 46.01 -3.39 -7.49
C SER A 403 45.58 -2.07 -6.88
N MET A 404 46.38 -1.51 -5.94
CA MET A 404 46.18 -0.16 -5.39
C MET A 404 45.92 0.87 -6.50
N THR A 405 46.64 0.76 -7.61
CA THR A 405 46.49 1.64 -8.77
C THR A 405 45.10 1.53 -9.39
N ALA A 406 44.58 0.32 -9.61
CA ALA A 406 43.24 0.14 -10.18
C ALA A 406 42.12 0.66 -9.25
N PHE A 407 42.33 0.58 -7.93
CA PHE A 407 41.40 1.14 -6.96
C PHE A 407 41.45 2.68 -6.93
N MET A 408 42.64 3.28 -6.95
CA MET A 408 42.78 4.73 -7.05
C MET A 408 42.25 5.27 -8.38
N ASP A 409 42.51 4.59 -9.49
CA ASP A 409 41.97 4.93 -10.81
C ASP A 409 40.43 4.90 -10.81
N ALA A 410 39.81 3.98 -10.05
CA ALA A 410 38.36 3.92 -9.87
C ALA A 410 37.82 5.10 -9.05
N LEU A 411 38.49 5.48 -7.95
CA LEU A 411 38.10 6.65 -7.14
C LEU A 411 38.22 7.95 -7.95
N GLU A 412 39.36 8.15 -8.63
CA GLU A 412 39.60 9.32 -9.49
C GLU A 412 38.57 9.38 -10.64
N TRP A 413 38.22 8.24 -11.23
CA TRP A 413 37.20 8.20 -12.28
C TRP A 413 35.82 8.62 -11.77
N ILE A 414 35.42 8.17 -10.57
CA ILE A 414 34.14 8.59 -9.97
C ILE A 414 34.16 10.09 -9.72
N GLU A 415 35.23 10.63 -9.11
CA GLU A 415 35.38 12.07 -8.85
C GLU A 415 35.21 12.89 -10.14
N ASP A 416 35.85 12.45 -11.23
CA ASP A 416 35.86 13.18 -12.51
C ASP A 416 34.59 13.00 -13.35
N GLN A 417 33.91 11.86 -13.24
CA GLN A 417 32.87 11.44 -14.21
C GLN A 417 31.49 11.20 -13.60
N ALA A 418 31.35 11.13 -12.26
CA ALA A 418 30.07 10.82 -11.61
C ALA A 418 28.95 11.77 -12.04
N TRP A 419 29.24 13.06 -12.22
CA TRP A 419 28.28 14.08 -12.66
C TRP A 419 27.57 13.76 -14.00
N GLN A 420 28.13 12.89 -14.85
CA GLN A 420 27.49 12.46 -16.10
C GLN A 420 26.39 11.41 -15.89
N TRP A 421 26.44 10.73 -14.75
CA TRP A 421 25.55 9.63 -14.36
C TRP A 421 24.53 10.05 -13.31
N LEU A 422 24.64 11.28 -12.79
CA LEU A 422 23.68 11.88 -11.87
C LEU A 422 22.56 12.60 -12.64
N PRO A 423 21.31 12.57 -12.14
CA PRO A 423 20.21 13.30 -12.75
C PRO A 423 20.49 14.81 -12.86
N PRO A 424 19.96 15.51 -13.89
CA PRO A 424 20.19 16.95 -14.05
C PRO A 424 19.74 17.75 -12.82
N GLY A 425 20.68 18.45 -12.16
CA GLY A 425 20.41 19.22 -10.95
C GLY A 425 20.61 18.45 -9.64
N GLN A 426 21.00 17.18 -9.70
CA GLN A 426 21.45 16.39 -8.54
C GLN A 426 22.95 16.20 -8.59
N PHE A 427 23.62 16.61 -7.52
CA PHE A 427 25.06 16.42 -7.30
C PHE A 427 25.32 15.46 -6.13
N HIS A 428 24.42 14.52 -5.88
CA HIS A 428 24.48 13.60 -4.75
C HIS A 428 24.14 12.18 -5.19
N GLY A 429 24.78 11.20 -4.55
CA GLY A 429 24.67 9.77 -4.88
C GLY A 429 25.38 8.92 -3.83
N VAL A 430 25.47 7.61 -4.07
CA VAL A 430 26.09 6.65 -3.13
C VAL A 430 27.24 5.92 -3.81
N VAL A 431 28.34 5.70 -3.09
CA VAL A 431 29.47 4.89 -3.53
C VAL A 431 29.59 3.69 -2.59
N LEU A 432 29.39 2.48 -3.13
CA LEU A 432 29.61 1.21 -2.43
C LEU A 432 31.01 0.69 -2.74
N ILE A 433 31.81 0.49 -1.69
CA ILE A 433 33.17 -0.06 -1.80
C ILE A 433 33.16 -1.54 -1.42
N ASP A 434 33.39 -2.42 -2.41
CA ASP A 434 33.64 -3.84 -2.16
C ASP A 434 35.06 -4.04 -1.59
N THR A 435 35.13 -4.27 -0.29
CA THR A 435 36.41 -4.46 0.39
C THR A 435 37.09 -5.79 0.04
N SER A 436 36.37 -6.76 -0.55
CA SER A 436 37.00 -8.01 -1.01
C SER A 436 37.83 -7.82 -2.28
N ALA A 437 37.51 -6.79 -3.07
CA ALA A 437 38.30 -6.38 -4.23
C ALA A 437 39.60 -5.65 -3.84
N VAL A 438 39.73 -5.24 -2.57
CA VAL A 438 40.80 -4.38 -2.05
C VAL A 438 41.61 -5.14 -0.97
N ILE A 439 42.94 -5.19 -1.09
CA ILE A 439 43.77 -5.84 -0.06
C ILE A 439 43.71 -5.06 1.26
N SER A 440 43.63 -5.74 2.41
CA SER A 440 43.46 -5.11 3.74
C SER A 440 44.57 -4.13 4.17
N SER A 441 45.72 -4.12 3.48
CA SER A 441 46.79 -3.14 3.68
C SER A 441 46.60 -1.83 2.88
N VAL A 442 45.69 -1.80 1.91
CA VAL A 442 45.42 -0.65 1.02
C VAL A 442 44.49 0.36 1.70
N LEU A 443 43.50 -0.12 2.44
CA LEU A 443 42.51 0.72 3.14
C LEU A 443 43.10 1.55 4.29
N LEU A 444 44.37 1.29 4.67
CA LEU A 444 45.10 2.03 5.71
C LEU A 444 46.07 3.09 5.15
N SER A 445 46.01 3.36 3.84
CA SER A 445 46.92 4.31 3.20
C SER A 445 46.29 5.70 3.12
N HIS A 446 47.04 6.74 3.48
CA HIS A 446 46.56 8.13 3.39
C HIS A 446 46.02 8.51 2.00
N PRO A 447 46.57 8.03 0.86
CA PRO A 447 46.01 8.31 -0.46
C PRO A 447 44.57 7.81 -0.65
N VAL A 448 44.20 6.70 -0.01
CA VAL A 448 42.84 6.15 -0.09
C VAL A 448 41.87 6.96 0.78
N GLU A 449 42.31 7.39 1.97
CA GLU A 449 41.54 8.31 2.82
C GLU A 449 41.29 9.64 2.11
N ASP A 450 42.33 10.21 1.48
CA ASP A 450 42.23 11.46 0.71
C ASP A 450 41.28 11.31 -0.49
N GLY A 451 41.34 10.18 -1.21
CA GLY A 451 40.44 9.90 -2.32
C GLY A 451 38.98 9.74 -1.90
N ILE A 452 38.72 9.09 -0.77
CA ILE A 452 37.37 8.95 -0.23
C ILE A 452 36.83 10.29 0.28
N ALA A 453 37.66 11.08 0.95
CA ALA A 453 37.31 12.43 1.36
C ALA A 453 36.95 13.32 0.15
N ALA A 454 37.68 13.20 -0.96
CA ALA A 454 37.37 13.91 -2.20
C ALA A 454 35.99 13.50 -2.75
N LEU A 455 35.63 12.22 -2.72
CA LEU A 455 34.28 11.78 -3.11
C LEU A 455 33.19 12.38 -2.21
N VAL A 456 33.40 12.40 -0.89
CA VAL A 456 32.47 13.04 0.05
C VAL A 456 32.33 14.53 -0.22
N ASP A 457 33.42 15.23 -0.50
CA ASP A 457 33.42 16.66 -0.85
C ASP A 457 32.65 16.96 -2.15
N THR A 458 32.52 15.96 -3.06
CA THR A 458 31.66 16.08 -4.25
C THR A 458 30.17 15.87 -3.98
N GLY A 459 29.77 15.54 -2.74
CA GLY A 459 28.39 15.27 -2.35
C GLY A 459 27.99 13.78 -2.42
N LEU A 460 28.95 12.86 -2.52
CA LEU A 460 28.69 11.42 -2.56
C LEU A 460 28.81 10.79 -1.17
N THR A 461 27.79 10.06 -0.74
CA THR A 461 27.84 9.24 0.48
C THR A 461 28.64 7.95 0.20
N VAL A 462 29.64 7.64 1.02
CA VAL A 462 30.46 6.44 0.85
C VAL A 462 30.02 5.39 1.87
N VAL A 463 29.78 4.16 1.41
CA VAL A 463 29.43 3.02 2.27
C VAL A 463 30.47 1.92 2.09
N CYS A 464 31.06 1.46 3.21
CA CYS A 464 32.11 0.45 3.19
C CYS A 464 31.89 -0.62 4.27
N ALA A 465 32.32 -1.85 3.97
CA ALA A 465 32.28 -2.96 4.90
C ALA A 465 33.41 -2.84 5.95
N ALA A 466 33.11 -3.13 7.21
CA ALA A 466 34.11 -3.17 8.28
C ALA A 466 35.14 -4.30 8.10
N GLY A 467 34.74 -5.38 7.40
CA GLY A 467 35.57 -6.54 7.02
C GLY A 467 35.29 -7.81 7.84
N ASP A 468 35.85 -8.94 7.37
CA ASP A 468 35.48 -10.31 7.79
C ASP A 468 36.58 -11.04 8.61
N GLN A 469 37.39 -10.30 9.38
CA GLN A 469 38.53 -10.84 10.13
C GLN A 469 38.31 -11.03 11.64
N SER A 470 37.08 -10.84 12.15
CA SER A 470 36.73 -10.99 13.58
C SER A 470 37.56 -10.13 14.56
N ASN A 471 38.15 -9.03 14.06
CA ASN A 471 39.04 -8.13 14.81
C ASN A 471 38.40 -6.74 15.02
N ASP A 472 39.08 -5.86 15.75
CA ASP A 472 38.64 -4.46 15.90
C ASP A 472 38.70 -3.73 14.53
N ALA A 473 37.59 -3.17 14.08
CA ALA A 473 37.46 -2.44 12.83
C ALA A 473 38.46 -1.26 12.77
N CYS A 474 38.68 -0.55 13.87
CA CYS A 474 39.60 0.59 13.93
C CYS A 474 41.07 0.21 13.69
N ALA A 475 41.43 -1.07 13.79
CA ALA A 475 42.78 -1.54 13.51
C ALA A 475 43.04 -1.77 12.00
N TRP A 476 41.99 -1.74 11.17
CA TRP A 476 42.03 -2.19 9.77
C TRP A 476 41.32 -1.26 8.79
N THR A 477 40.41 -0.40 9.27
CA THR A 477 39.84 0.70 8.49
C THR A 477 40.18 2.04 9.15
N SER A 478 40.76 2.94 8.38
CA SER A 478 40.86 4.37 8.70
C SER A 478 39.77 5.19 8.00
N LEU A 479 38.81 4.51 7.37
CA LEU A 479 37.71 5.10 6.62
C LEU A 479 36.58 5.49 7.56
N THR A 480 36.82 6.47 8.41
CA THR A 480 35.81 7.06 9.29
C THR A 480 35.74 8.56 9.07
N GLY A 481 34.55 9.14 9.15
CA GLY A 481 34.36 10.57 9.01
C GLY A 481 32.97 10.92 8.45
N PRO A 482 32.56 12.19 8.58
CA PRO A 482 31.24 12.63 8.11
C PRO A 482 31.05 12.28 6.63
N GLY A 483 29.96 11.59 6.30
CA GLY A 483 29.64 11.12 4.96
C GLY A 483 30.15 9.73 4.59
N VAL A 484 30.85 9.04 5.51
CA VAL A 484 31.33 7.65 5.34
C VAL A 484 30.62 6.75 6.34
N VAL A 485 29.94 5.70 5.86
CA VAL A 485 29.22 4.73 6.69
C VAL A 485 29.97 3.41 6.72
N VAL A 486 30.50 3.02 7.88
CA VAL A 486 31.18 1.76 8.12
C VAL A 486 30.22 0.72 8.70
N VAL A 487 30.08 -0.40 8.03
CA VAL A 487 29.01 -1.37 8.29
C VAL A 487 29.55 -2.66 8.88
N GLY A 488 28.99 -3.12 10.00
CA GLY A 488 29.18 -4.47 10.56
C GLY A 488 28.09 -5.45 10.13
N SER A 489 28.26 -6.75 10.43
CA SER A 489 27.37 -7.81 9.94
C SER A 489 26.68 -8.60 11.06
N THR A 490 25.38 -8.88 10.90
CA THR A 490 24.57 -9.71 11.82
C THR A 490 23.91 -10.90 11.14
N ALA A 491 23.62 -11.92 11.95
CA ALA A 491 22.76 -13.04 11.60
C ALA A 491 21.27 -12.69 11.77
N GLN A 492 20.40 -13.62 11.34
CA GLN A 492 18.94 -13.50 11.44
C GLN A 492 18.44 -13.32 12.89
N ASP A 493 19.19 -13.79 13.87
CA ASP A 493 18.90 -13.65 15.30
C ASP A 493 19.55 -12.41 15.94
N ASP A 494 19.99 -11.43 15.15
CA ASP A 494 20.66 -10.19 15.58
C ASP A 494 21.97 -10.40 16.34
N VAL A 495 22.55 -11.60 16.28
CA VAL A 495 23.88 -11.86 16.80
C VAL A 495 24.89 -11.37 15.76
N VAL A 496 25.92 -10.66 16.22
CA VAL A 496 27.02 -10.25 15.34
C VAL A 496 27.67 -11.50 14.74
N GLY A 497 27.78 -11.52 13.41
CA GLY A 497 28.34 -12.64 12.69
C GLY A 497 29.77 -12.94 13.18
N PRO A 498 30.16 -14.21 13.36
CA PRO A 498 31.44 -14.56 13.98
C PRO A 498 32.66 -14.09 13.17
N TYR A 499 32.50 -13.79 11.88
CA TYR A 499 33.52 -13.20 11.00
C TYR A 499 33.53 -11.66 11.04
N SER A 500 32.43 -11.02 11.42
CA SER A 500 32.30 -9.56 11.37
C SER A 500 33.35 -8.92 12.26
N GLN A 501 34.02 -7.90 11.74
CA GLN A 501 34.79 -7.00 12.59
C GLN A 501 33.84 -6.24 13.55
N THR A 502 34.39 -5.78 14.67
CA THR A 502 33.65 -5.11 15.77
C THR A 502 34.40 -3.83 16.20
N GLY A 503 33.79 -2.93 16.96
CA GLY A 503 34.50 -1.79 17.56
C GLY A 503 33.86 -0.44 17.23
N VAL A 504 34.46 0.64 17.76
CA VAL A 504 33.88 2.00 17.73
C VAL A 504 33.89 2.67 16.36
N CYS A 505 34.65 2.14 15.39
CA CYS A 505 34.69 2.64 14.02
C CYS A 505 33.58 2.08 13.14
N ILE A 506 32.69 1.23 13.68
CA ILE A 506 31.47 0.79 13.00
C ILE A 506 30.37 1.77 13.34
N ASP A 507 29.61 2.24 12.36
CA ASP A 507 28.50 3.17 12.57
C ASP A 507 27.20 2.45 12.90
N LEU A 508 26.94 1.33 12.20
CA LEU A 508 25.80 0.44 12.39
C LEU A 508 26.07 -0.97 11.84
N TYR A 509 25.23 -1.93 12.20
CA TYR A 509 25.29 -3.31 11.72
C TYR A 509 24.10 -3.61 10.80
N ALA A 510 24.25 -4.48 9.81
CA ALA A 510 23.15 -4.92 8.95
C ALA A 510 23.19 -6.44 8.70
N PRO A 511 22.11 -7.06 8.20
CA PRO A 511 22.13 -8.47 7.80
C PRO A 511 23.32 -8.81 6.90
N GLY A 512 24.01 -9.92 7.15
CA GLY A 512 25.06 -10.38 6.24
C GLY A 512 25.46 -11.83 6.39
N VAL A 513 24.81 -12.62 7.26
CA VAL A 513 24.95 -14.07 7.35
C VAL A 513 23.86 -14.73 6.52
N ASP A 514 24.19 -15.56 5.54
CA ASP A 514 23.24 -16.27 4.68
C ASP A 514 22.26 -15.32 3.96
N VAL A 515 22.79 -14.22 3.42
CA VAL A 515 22.05 -13.27 2.60
C VAL A 515 21.97 -13.78 1.16
N LYS A 516 20.77 -13.76 0.59
CA LYS A 516 20.47 -14.23 -0.76
C LYS A 516 20.47 -13.05 -1.74
N GLY A 517 21.10 -13.22 -2.90
CA GLY A 517 21.18 -12.23 -3.99
C GLY A 517 21.38 -12.90 -5.36
N ALA A 518 21.41 -12.13 -6.44
CA ALA A 518 21.51 -12.64 -7.81
C ALA A 518 22.91 -13.12 -8.20
N ALA A 519 22.96 -14.14 -9.07
CA ALA A 519 24.18 -14.65 -9.71
C ALA A 519 24.31 -14.12 -11.16
N PRO A 520 25.55 -13.98 -11.71
CA PRO A 520 25.75 -13.70 -13.13
C PRO A 520 25.08 -14.72 -14.04
N GLY A 521 24.46 -14.28 -15.14
CA GLY A 521 23.71 -15.15 -16.06
C GLY A 521 22.32 -15.60 -15.57
N GLY A 522 21.91 -15.25 -14.34
CA GLY A 522 20.64 -15.65 -13.72
C GLY A 522 20.84 -16.60 -12.52
N GLY A 523 19.80 -16.80 -11.69
CA GLY A 523 19.87 -17.64 -10.48
C GLY A 523 20.36 -16.89 -9.23
N CYS A 524 20.63 -17.63 -8.14
CA CYS A 524 20.87 -17.07 -6.79
C CYS A 524 22.16 -17.53 -6.13
N LEU A 525 22.80 -16.59 -5.43
CA LEU A 525 23.90 -16.84 -4.52
C LEU A 525 23.44 -16.55 -3.09
N ILE A 526 23.80 -17.42 -2.16
CA ILE A 526 23.72 -17.14 -0.73
C ILE A 526 25.13 -16.89 -0.24
N GLN A 527 25.40 -15.71 0.32
CA GLN A 527 26.70 -15.37 0.87
C GLN A 527 26.60 -14.92 2.32
N THR A 528 27.66 -15.22 3.06
CA THR A 528 27.94 -14.72 4.39
C THR A 528 29.13 -13.76 4.31
N SER A 529 28.90 -12.45 4.39
CA SER A 529 29.97 -11.42 4.33
C SER A 529 29.50 -10.05 4.82
N THR A 530 30.44 -9.22 5.30
CA THR A 530 30.15 -7.82 5.63
C THR A 530 29.95 -6.95 4.38
N ASN A 531 30.42 -7.38 3.21
CA ASN A 531 30.11 -6.71 1.94
C ASN A 531 28.61 -6.82 1.59
N ALA A 532 27.95 -7.93 1.93
CA ALA A 532 26.50 -8.04 1.80
C ALA A 532 25.78 -7.00 2.67
N SER A 533 26.23 -6.84 3.92
CA SER A 533 25.72 -5.82 4.84
C SER A 533 25.93 -4.40 4.30
N ALA A 534 27.11 -4.09 3.78
CA ALA A 534 27.40 -2.79 3.17
C ALA A 534 26.54 -2.51 1.93
N ALA A 535 26.25 -3.52 1.11
CA ALA A 535 25.35 -3.36 -0.04
C ALA A 535 23.92 -3.02 0.38
N LEU A 536 23.39 -3.68 1.42
CA LEU A 536 22.07 -3.35 1.98
C LEU A 536 22.02 -1.92 2.52
N VAL A 537 23.08 -1.47 3.22
CA VAL A 537 23.20 -0.08 3.70
C VAL A 537 23.36 0.93 2.56
N ALA A 538 24.06 0.58 1.48
CA ALA A 538 24.15 1.44 0.29
C ALA A 538 22.81 1.60 -0.41
N GLY A 539 22.01 0.53 -0.50
CA GLY A 539 20.62 0.62 -0.96
C GLY A 539 19.75 1.45 -0.02
N ALA A 540 19.93 1.33 1.30
CA ALA A 540 19.26 2.18 2.28
C ALA A 540 19.61 3.67 2.12
N ALA A 541 20.89 4.00 1.95
CA ALA A 541 21.36 5.36 1.72
C ALA A 541 20.75 5.94 0.43
N ALA A 542 20.73 5.16 -0.65
CA ALA A 542 20.16 5.55 -1.94
C ALA A 542 18.66 5.82 -1.84
N LEU A 543 17.93 4.98 -1.10
CA LEU A 543 16.52 5.17 -0.81
C LEU A 543 16.28 6.46 0.00
N LEU A 544 17.07 6.71 1.05
CA LEU A 544 16.92 7.89 1.91
C LEU A 544 17.18 9.20 1.14
N GLN A 545 18.17 9.22 0.26
CA GLN A 545 18.46 10.38 -0.61
C GLN A 545 17.29 10.72 -1.56
N ARG A 546 16.45 9.74 -1.93
CA ARG A 546 15.29 9.91 -2.83
C ARG A 546 14.05 10.47 -2.14
N VAL A 547 13.74 10.02 -0.92
CA VAL A 547 12.48 10.34 -0.22
C VAL A 547 12.50 11.72 0.47
N GLY A 548 13.11 12.72 -0.18
CA GLY A 548 13.30 14.05 0.39
C GLY A 548 14.36 14.13 1.49
N GLY A 549 15.27 13.16 1.56
CA GLY A 549 16.41 13.19 2.48
C GLY A 549 17.43 14.27 2.13
N PRO A 550 18.34 14.57 3.06
CA PRO A 550 19.36 15.60 2.86
C PRO A 550 20.33 15.18 1.73
N ALA A 551 20.68 16.12 0.86
CA ALA A 551 21.66 15.90 -0.20
C ALA A 551 23.12 15.87 0.31
N ASP A 552 23.33 16.25 1.58
CA ASP A 552 24.63 16.28 2.23
C ASP A 552 25.02 14.88 2.75
N PRO A 553 26.19 14.34 2.38
CA PRO A 553 26.63 13.01 2.81
C PRO A 553 26.60 12.79 4.33
N ALA A 554 27.01 13.78 5.12
CA ALA A 554 27.03 13.67 6.58
C ALA A 554 25.61 13.59 7.16
N ALA A 555 24.66 14.29 6.56
CA ALA A 555 23.26 14.22 6.96
C ALA A 555 22.59 12.90 6.52
N VAL A 556 23.05 12.25 5.44
CA VAL A 556 22.62 10.88 5.07
C VAL A 556 23.13 9.86 6.09
N GLU A 557 24.40 9.93 6.48
CA GLU A 557 24.98 9.11 7.55
C GLU A 557 24.22 9.31 8.87
N ALA A 558 24.03 10.57 9.29
CA ALA A 558 23.30 10.88 10.52
C ALA A 558 21.87 10.33 10.51
N ARG A 559 21.21 10.35 9.36
CA ARG A 559 19.86 9.80 9.21
C ARG A 559 19.83 8.28 9.27
N LEU A 560 20.77 7.58 8.62
CA LEU A 560 20.91 6.13 8.75
C LEU A 560 21.16 5.71 10.21
N ILE A 561 22.00 6.46 10.92
CA ILE A 561 22.27 6.23 12.34
C ILE A 561 21.02 6.50 13.20
N ALA A 562 20.27 7.56 12.90
CA ALA A 562 19.06 7.91 13.65
C ALA A 562 17.93 6.89 13.43
N GLU A 563 17.75 6.39 12.21
CA GLU A 563 16.73 5.40 11.87
C GLU A 563 17.10 3.98 12.35
N ALA A 564 18.39 3.70 12.56
CA ALA A 564 18.85 2.43 13.10
C ALA A 564 18.22 2.12 14.46
N THR A 565 17.90 0.85 14.68
CA THR A 565 17.36 0.42 15.96
C THR A 565 18.47 0.30 16.98
N HIS A 566 18.35 1.11 18.02
CA HIS A 566 19.31 1.16 19.11
C HIS A 566 19.07 0.00 20.08
N ASP A 567 20.15 -0.58 20.61
CA ASP A 567 20.15 -1.66 21.59
C ASP A 567 19.55 -3.02 21.14
N ALA A 568 19.43 -3.24 19.81
CA ALA A 568 18.83 -4.46 19.24
C ALA A 568 19.77 -5.67 19.13
N ILE A 569 21.09 -5.47 19.15
CA ILE A 569 22.08 -6.55 18.97
C ILE A 569 22.16 -7.37 20.26
N LEU A 570 21.80 -8.66 20.17
CA LEU A 570 21.64 -9.55 21.33
C LEU A 570 22.97 -10.02 21.93
N PHE A 571 24.04 -10.09 21.12
CA PHE A 571 25.35 -10.52 21.57
C PHE A 571 26.49 -9.98 20.69
N MET A 572 27.47 -9.33 21.33
CA MET A 572 28.72 -8.87 20.71
C MET A 572 29.92 -9.65 21.28
N PRO A 573 30.56 -10.56 20.52
CA PRO A 573 31.76 -11.25 20.98
C PRO A 573 33.00 -10.35 20.89
N GLY A 574 33.51 -9.82 22.01
CA GLY A 574 34.81 -9.14 22.05
C GLY A 574 34.87 -7.92 22.98
N HIS A 575 36.09 -7.48 23.33
CA HIS A 575 36.36 -6.45 24.35
C HIS A 575 36.34 -4.98 23.86
N SER A 576 35.89 -4.69 22.64
CA SER A 576 35.70 -3.31 22.14
C SER A 576 34.22 -3.07 21.86
N TYR A 577 33.56 -2.28 22.71
CA TYR A 577 32.15 -1.92 22.53
C TYR A 577 32.01 -0.99 21.30
N GLY A 578 31.53 -1.53 20.17
CA GLY A 578 30.98 -0.72 19.08
C GLY A 578 29.55 -0.25 19.40
N PRO A 579 28.94 0.63 18.59
CA PRO A 579 27.58 1.07 18.82
C PRO A 579 26.60 -0.09 18.64
N ASN A 580 25.61 -0.19 19.54
CA ASN A 580 24.52 -1.16 19.41
C ASN A 580 23.42 -0.56 18.53
N ARG A 581 23.64 -0.60 17.21
CA ARG A 581 22.74 -0.03 16.21
C ARG A 581 22.56 -1.03 15.08
N LEU A 582 21.35 -1.53 14.91
CA LEU A 582 20.98 -2.42 13.80
C LEU A 582 20.30 -1.60 12.70
N LEU A 583 20.72 -1.81 11.45
CA LEU A 583 20.13 -1.20 10.27
C LEU A 583 18.64 -1.43 10.31
N ARG A 584 17.93 -0.31 10.36
CA ARG A 584 16.51 -0.29 10.12
C ARG A 584 16.28 0.78 9.07
N VAL A 585 15.63 0.35 8.02
CA VAL A 585 15.07 1.24 7.03
C VAL A 585 13.60 0.99 7.19
N THR A 586 12.91 1.87 7.89
CA THR A 586 11.47 1.91 7.78
C THR A 586 11.20 2.33 6.36
N GLY A 587 11.00 1.34 5.49
CA GLY A 587 10.50 1.52 4.15
C GLY A 587 9.06 1.98 4.14
N ASP A 588 8.73 2.89 5.04
CA ASP A 588 7.41 3.44 5.13
C ASP A 588 7.48 4.75 4.37
N CYS A 589 6.88 4.76 3.17
CA CYS A 589 6.55 6.02 2.50
C CYS A 589 5.57 6.81 3.38
N ASN A 590 4.90 6.12 4.30
CA ASN A 590 4.30 6.65 5.50
C ASN A 590 5.31 6.53 6.64
N LYS A 591 6.44 7.24 6.59
CA LYS A 591 7.35 7.42 7.74
C LYS A 591 6.48 7.43 8.99
N GLN A 592 6.51 6.34 9.79
CA GLN A 592 5.44 6.03 10.75
C GLN A 592 5.06 7.33 11.40
N VAL A 593 3.96 7.92 10.93
CA VAL A 593 3.68 9.29 11.27
C VAL A 593 3.57 9.23 12.77
N PRO A 594 4.40 10.01 13.52
CA PRO A 594 4.36 9.92 14.96
C PRO A 594 2.90 9.98 15.35
N TRP A 595 2.41 9.01 16.10
CA TRP A 595 0.96 8.74 16.20
C TRP A 595 0.16 10.01 16.55
N TYR A 596 0.79 10.96 17.24
CA TYR A 596 0.22 12.24 17.59
C TYR A 596 0.07 13.23 16.42
N LEU A 597 0.89 13.14 15.37
CA LEU A 597 0.71 13.86 14.11
C LEU A 597 -0.41 13.20 13.28
N ASP A 598 -0.40 11.87 13.20
CA ASP A 598 -1.42 11.03 12.54
C ASP A 598 -2.80 11.26 13.17
N ARG A 599 -2.83 11.32 14.50
CA ARG A 599 -4.08 11.58 15.20
C ARG A 599 -4.64 12.96 14.89
N ILE A 600 -3.81 14.00 14.71
CA ILE A 600 -4.33 15.36 14.66
C ILE A 600 -4.82 15.77 13.28
N ASP A 601 -4.55 15.09 12.17
CA ASP A 601 -5.16 15.46 10.87
C ASP A 601 -6.49 14.73 10.58
N GLN A 602 -6.83 13.70 11.36
CA GLN A 602 -8.09 12.96 11.22
C GLN A 602 -9.16 13.25 12.29
N ALA A 603 -10.43 13.00 11.95
CA ALA A 603 -11.56 13.21 12.86
C ALA A 603 -11.74 12.09 13.90
N GLY A 604 -11.32 10.86 13.64
CA GLY A 604 -11.55 9.76 14.58
C GLY A 604 -10.70 8.55 14.25
N LEU A 605 -10.54 7.65 15.24
CA LEU A 605 -9.80 6.41 15.13
C LEU A 605 -10.48 5.40 14.18
N PRO A 606 -9.73 4.43 13.61
CA PRO A 606 -8.30 4.16 13.79
C PRO A 606 -7.40 5.15 13.04
N MET A 607 -6.15 5.30 13.51
CA MET A 607 -5.09 6.05 12.83
C MET A 607 -4.75 5.45 11.46
N ASP A 608 -4.44 6.29 10.47
CA ASP A 608 -4.24 5.88 9.08
C ASP A 608 -2.77 5.87 8.61
N GLY A 609 -1.86 6.33 9.47
CA GLY A 609 -0.43 6.38 9.20
C GLY A 609 0.01 7.58 8.37
N VAL A 610 -0.87 8.56 8.14
CA VAL A 610 -0.62 9.71 7.26
C VAL A 610 -0.61 11.01 8.08
N PHE A 611 0.24 11.96 7.68
CA PHE A 611 0.18 13.34 8.17
C PHE A 611 0.47 14.27 7.02
N THR A 612 -0.59 14.75 6.40
CA THR A 612 -0.53 15.63 5.22
C THR A 612 -1.28 16.93 5.49
N PRO A 613 -0.69 17.85 6.29
CA PRO A 613 -1.28 19.16 6.43
C PRO A 613 -1.17 19.92 5.10
N ASP A 614 -2.26 20.04 4.35
CA ASP A 614 -2.34 20.78 3.06
C ASP A 614 -2.08 22.31 3.22
N CYS A 615 -1.94 22.78 4.46
CA CYS A 615 -1.70 24.17 4.85
C CYS A 615 -0.25 24.69 4.67
N GLN A 616 0.60 24.01 3.89
CA GLN A 616 1.99 24.43 3.70
C GLN A 616 2.16 25.62 2.74
N THR A 617 1.12 26.07 2.06
CA THR A 617 1.19 27.27 1.20
C THR A 617 1.02 28.55 2.02
N GLY A 618 2.03 29.43 2.06
CA GLY A 618 1.95 30.69 2.81
C GLY A 618 3.31 31.20 3.29
N THR A 619 3.33 32.36 3.95
CA THR A 619 4.58 32.89 4.53
C THR A 619 4.87 32.19 5.85
N PRO A 620 6.11 31.72 6.10
CA PRO A 620 6.49 31.15 7.40
C PRO A 620 6.17 32.07 8.58
N THR A 621 5.37 31.54 9.51
CA THR A 621 5.01 32.19 10.76
C THR A 621 6.17 32.10 11.76
N THR A 622 6.33 33.13 12.58
CA THR A 622 7.28 33.13 13.70
C THR A 622 6.59 32.58 14.94
N VAL A 623 7.21 31.59 15.57
CA VAL A 623 6.77 31.02 16.85
C VAL A 623 7.83 31.26 17.92
N TYR A 624 7.46 32.02 18.95
CA TYR A 624 8.30 32.27 20.13
C TYR A 624 8.11 31.14 21.14
N ILE A 625 9.19 30.44 21.49
CA ILE A 625 9.20 29.32 22.44
C ILE A 625 9.71 29.84 23.78
N VAL A 626 8.82 29.96 24.76
CA VAL A 626 9.13 30.43 26.12
C VAL A 626 9.33 29.21 27.03
N ASP A 627 10.59 28.79 27.20
CA ASP A 627 10.95 27.52 27.88
C ASP A 627 12.40 27.56 28.44
N SER A 628 13.13 26.44 28.41
CA SER A 628 14.51 26.25 28.87
C SER A 628 15.58 26.57 27.82
N GLY A 629 15.18 27.05 26.63
CA GLY A 629 16.07 27.31 25.50
C GLY A 629 15.77 26.39 24.32
N ILE A 630 16.56 26.50 23.24
CA ILE A 630 16.50 25.59 22.09
C ILE A 630 17.94 25.28 21.70
N ASP A 631 18.26 24.02 21.45
CA ASP A 631 19.47 23.65 20.71
C ASP A 631 19.28 24.02 19.24
N THR A 632 19.66 25.24 18.87
CA THR A 632 19.39 25.80 17.53
C THR A 632 20.09 25.05 16.40
N ASP A 633 21.15 24.30 16.73
CA ASP A 633 21.94 23.52 15.78
C ASP A 633 21.37 22.10 15.58
N HIS A 634 20.27 21.75 16.26
CA HIS A 634 19.65 20.44 16.13
C HIS A 634 19.13 20.20 14.70
N PRO A 635 19.38 19.01 14.10
CA PRO A 635 18.99 18.72 12.71
C PRO A 635 17.51 18.90 12.38
N GLU A 636 16.61 18.74 13.36
CA GLU A 636 15.17 19.04 13.24
C GLU A 636 14.88 20.41 12.65
N PHE A 637 15.71 21.41 12.99
CA PHE A 637 15.39 22.80 12.70
C PHE A 637 15.99 23.29 11.39
N GLY A 638 17.07 22.67 10.89
CA GLY A 638 17.69 23.05 9.61
C GLY A 638 18.03 24.54 9.51
N GLY A 639 18.44 25.17 10.61
CA GLY A 639 18.75 26.61 10.68
C GLY A 639 17.55 27.54 10.84
N ARG A 640 16.32 27.02 11.02
CA ARG A 640 15.10 27.83 11.26
C ARG A 640 14.92 28.27 12.71
N ALA A 641 15.70 27.71 13.64
CA ALA A 641 15.70 28.09 15.04
C ALA A 641 16.74 29.18 15.33
N SER A 642 16.39 30.15 16.17
CA SER A 642 17.25 31.26 16.58
C SER A 642 17.07 31.61 18.05
N PHE A 643 18.05 32.30 18.63
CA PHE A 643 18.01 32.72 20.03
C PHE A 643 17.72 34.22 20.14
N LEU A 644 16.69 34.58 20.92
CA LEU A 644 16.35 35.98 21.20
C LEU A 644 16.89 36.45 22.55
N TRP A 645 16.56 35.71 23.61
CA TRP A 645 16.87 36.13 24.97
C TRP A 645 16.91 34.95 25.94
N GLY A 646 17.72 35.05 27.01
CA GLY A 646 17.73 34.08 28.08
C GLY A 646 18.04 34.70 29.45
N ALA A 647 17.41 34.17 30.49
CA ALA A 647 17.70 34.51 31.88
C ALA A 647 19.13 34.12 32.27
N ASP A 648 19.64 33.03 31.70
CA ASP A 648 21.03 32.59 31.81
C ASP A 648 21.78 32.84 30.50
N MET A 649 22.28 34.07 30.34
CA MET A 649 23.07 34.49 29.16
C MET A 649 24.43 33.77 29.02
N SER A 650 24.74 32.77 29.86
CA SER A 650 25.99 31.99 29.74
C SER A 650 25.96 30.99 28.58
N THR A 651 24.79 30.69 28.02
CA THR A 651 24.63 29.81 26.86
C THR A 651 23.39 30.18 26.06
N THR A 652 23.39 29.88 24.76
CA THR A 652 22.22 29.93 23.89
C THR A 652 21.53 28.56 23.75
N MET A 653 22.14 27.52 24.31
CA MET A 653 21.73 26.11 24.18
C MET A 653 20.70 25.73 25.25
N ASP A 654 19.79 24.81 24.91
CA ASP A 654 18.92 24.17 25.88
C ASP A 654 19.70 23.22 26.80
N LEU A 655 19.70 23.52 28.10
CA LEU A 655 20.42 22.75 29.11
C LEU A 655 19.57 21.67 29.77
N THR A 656 18.26 21.61 29.47
CA THR A 656 17.35 20.61 30.04
C THR A 656 16.83 19.62 29.01
N GLY A 657 16.78 20.04 27.75
CA GLY A 657 16.20 19.27 26.64
C GLY A 657 14.68 19.44 26.50
N HIS A 658 14.00 20.13 27.42
CA HIS A 658 12.55 20.36 27.35
C HIS A 658 12.18 21.34 26.22
N GLY A 659 12.84 22.51 26.20
CA GLY A 659 12.62 23.54 25.20
C GLY A 659 12.93 23.10 23.76
N THR A 660 14.01 22.33 23.54
CA THR A 660 14.29 21.68 22.25
C THR A 660 13.18 20.70 21.87
N GLY A 661 12.64 19.99 22.86
CA GLY A 661 11.53 19.06 22.68
C GLY A 661 10.26 19.74 22.18
N VAL A 662 9.76 20.75 22.90
CA VAL A 662 8.55 21.47 22.48
C VAL A 662 8.76 22.21 21.14
N ALA A 663 9.95 22.77 20.90
CA ALA A 663 10.29 23.38 19.63
C ALA A 663 10.24 22.37 18.46
N SER A 664 10.69 21.13 18.68
CA SER A 664 10.62 20.06 17.67
C SER A 664 9.20 19.65 17.33
N LEU A 665 8.27 19.67 18.30
CA LEU A 665 6.85 19.37 18.07
C LEU A 665 6.11 20.51 17.36
N VAL A 666 6.52 21.76 17.59
CA VAL A 666 5.98 22.91 16.84
C VAL A 666 6.41 22.86 15.39
N GLY A 667 7.73 22.73 15.13
CA GLY A 667 8.26 22.94 13.78
C GLY A 667 9.53 22.18 13.43
N GLY A 668 9.77 21.03 14.05
CA GLY A 668 10.79 20.08 13.63
C GLY A 668 10.50 19.48 12.24
N SER A 669 11.53 19.09 11.51
CA SER A 669 11.38 18.44 10.20
C SER A 669 10.78 17.03 10.30
N ILE A 670 10.94 16.36 11.45
CA ILE A 670 10.41 15.03 11.70
C ILE A 670 9.17 15.07 12.58
N HIS A 671 9.29 15.69 13.76
CA HIS A 671 8.28 15.65 14.81
C HIS A 671 7.29 16.83 14.75
N GLY A 672 7.52 17.78 13.85
CA GLY A 672 6.81 19.06 13.85
C GLY A 672 5.50 19.08 13.08
N VAL A 673 4.54 19.83 13.61
CA VAL A 673 3.28 20.16 12.94
C VAL A 673 3.52 21.16 11.80
N ASP A 674 4.11 22.34 12.07
CA ASP A 674 4.53 23.31 11.03
C ASP A 674 6.03 23.16 10.72
N LYS A 675 6.34 22.24 9.80
CA LYS A 675 7.71 21.92 9.37
C LYS A 675 8.49 23.09 8.74
N THR A 676 7.85 24.26 8.57
CA THR A 676 8.47 25.45 7.98
C THR A 676 8.54 26.64 8.93
N ALA A 677 7.97 26.53 10.13
CA ALA A 677 7.95 27.61 11.13
C ALA A 677 9.35 28.13 11.44
N LYS A 678 9.43 29.44 11.74
CA LYS A 678 10.62 30.07 12.31
C LYS A 678 10.51 30.03 13.83
N LEU A 679 11.47 29.40 14.48
CA LEU A 679 11.44 29.18 15.92
C LEU A 679 12.37 30.18 16.61
N VAL A 680 11.84 30.91 17.60
CA VAL A 680 12.59 31.93 18.34
C VAL A 680 12.62 31.55 19.82
N SER A 681 13.80 31.21 20.30
CA SER A 681 14.04 30.77 21.68
C SER A 681 14.03 31.96 22.65
N VAL A 682 13.20 31.84 23.69
CA VAL A 682 13.12 32.76 24.83
C VAL A 682 13.28 31.94 26.12
N GLN A 683 14.51 31.87 26.63
CA GLN A 683 14.86 31.03 27.76
C GLN A 683 14.50 31.71 29.09
N VAL A 684 13.45 31.23 29.76
CA VAL A 684 13.03 31.70 31.09
C VAL A 684 13.30 30.66 32.19
N ILE A 685 13.66 29.43 31.79
CA ILE A 685 14.05 28.33 32.68
C ILE A 685 15.55 28.07 32.53
N GLY A 686 16.28 28.08 33.65
CA GLY A 686 17.72 27.80 33.66
C GLY A 686 18.06 26.29 33.73
N ALA A 687 19.35 25.96 33.76
CA ALA A 687 19.87 24.58 33.81
C ALA A 687 19.29 23.70 34.93
N ALA A 688 18.82 24.31 36.02
CA ALA A 688 18.22 23.60 37.15
C ALA A 688 16.74 23.20 36.92
N GLY A 689 16.19 23.43 35.73
CA GLY A 689 14.79 23.13 35.41
C GLY A 689 13.78 24.01 36.15
N SER A 690 14.21 25.19 36.60
CA SER A 690 13.33 26.18 37.25
C SER A 690 13.66 27.60 36.78
N GLY A 691 12.65 28.47 36.83
CA GLY A 691 12.73 29.89 36.44
C GLY A 691 12.00 30.79 37.44
N SER A 692 12.29 32.09 37.41
CA SER A 692 11.62 33.07 38.26
C SER A 692 10.48 33.79 37.52
N TRP A 693 9.44 34.22 38.24
CA TRP A 693 8.36 35.03 37.65
C TRP A 693 8.86 36.35 37.03
N SER A 694 9.96 36.90 37.56
CA SER A 694 10.64 38.07 36.96
C SER A 694 11.25 37.75 35.60
N ASP A 695 11.89 36.58 35.44
CA ASP A 695 12.49 36.19 34.17
C ASP A 695 11.41 35.90 33.13
N MET A 696 10.30 35.30 33.55
CA MET A 696 9.13 35.12 32.69
C MET A 696 8.59 36.46 32.19
N LEU A 697 8.38 37.43 33.10
CA LEU A 697 7.89 38.75 32.72
C LEU A 697 8.84 39.47 31.76
N GLU A 698 10.15 39.40 32.02
CA GLU A 698 11.16 39.98 31.13
C GLU A 698 11.15 39.30 29.75
N GLY A 699 11.04 37.97 29.70
CA GLY A 699 10.91 37.22 28.44
C GLY A 699 9.72 37.67 27.59
N LEU A 700 8.55 37.85 28.20
CA LEU A 700 7.36 38.37 27.50
C LEU A 700 7.57 39.79 26.96
N VAL A 701 8.24 40.67 27.73
CA VAL A 701 8.58 42.02 27.27
C VAL A 701 9.58 42.01 26.11
N ARG A 702 10.51 41.05 26.09
CA ARG A 702 11.46 40.87 24.98
C ARG A 702 10.77 40.44 23.70
N ILE A 703 9.81 39.52 23.78
CA ILE A 703 8.96 39.16 22.63
C ILE A 703 8.23 40.39 22.10
N GLN A 704 7.58 41.16 22.98
CA GLN A 704 6.84 42.36 22.58
C GLN A 704 7.72 43.40 21.87
N THR A 705 9.00 43.48 22.23
CA THR A 705 9.95 44.43 21.64
C THR A 705 10.52 43.94 20.31
N ASP A 706 10.73 42.63 20.17
CA ASP A 706 11.24 41.99 18.95
C ASP A 706 10.17 41.90 17.86
N HIS A 707 8.94 41.59 18.26
CA HIS A 707 7.83 41.36 17.36
C HIS A 707 7.45 42.61 16.56
N ALA A 708 7.35 42.47 15.24
CA ALA A 708 6.91 43.55 14.37
C ALA A 708 5.41 43.80 14.55
N SER A 709 5.05 44.98 15.06
CA SER A 709 3.65 45.37 15.29
C SER A 709 2.79 45.17 14.05
N GLY A 710 1.66 44.48 14.21
CA GLY A 710 0.69 44.20 13.14
C GLY A 710 1.04 43.00 12.26
N THR A 711 2.03 42.18 12.63
CA THR A 711 2.29 40.89 11.98
C THR A 711 1.73 39.75 12.83
N PRO A 712 1.06 38.74 12.28
CA PRO A 712 0.63 37.59 13.09
C PRO A 712 1.83 36.75 13.53
N GLY A 713 1.69 36.10 14.69
CA GLY A 713 2.67 35.14 15.20
C GLY A 713 2.11 34.33 16.36
N VAL A 714 2.89 33.37 16.83
CA VAL A 714 2.48 32.49 17.95
C VAL A 714 3.50 32.58 19.08
N VAL A 715 3.02 32.54 20.32
CA VAL A 715 3.84 32.43 21.53
C VAL A 715 3.42 31.17 22.26
N LEU A 716 4.34 30.22 22.41
CA LEU A 716 4.14 29.03 23.22
C LEU A 716 4.73 29.25 24.62
N LEU A 717 3.87 29.26 25.63
CA LEU A 717 4.25 29.24 27.04
C LEU A 717 4.27 27.79 27.54
N ALA A 718 5.33 27.04 27.23
CA ALA A 718 5.48 25.61 27.57
C ALA A 718 5.98 25.41 29.01
N LEU A 719 5.24 25.99 29.95
CA LEU A 719 5.52 25.91 31.38
C LEU A 719 4.25 26.27 32.17
N GLY A 720 4.23 25.91 33.45
CA GLY A 720 3.13 26.30 34.32
C GLY A 720 3.41 26.07 35.79
N GLY A 721 2.58 26.69 36.64
CA GLY A 721 2.64 26.53 38.09
C GLY A 721 1.42 27.08 38.78
N ASN A 722 1.47 27.12 40.12
CA ASN A 722 0.45 27.80 40.92
C ASN A 722 0.37 29.29 40.53
N VAL A 723 -0.81 29.88 40.72
CA VAL A 723 -1.01 31.33 40.54
C VAL A 723 0.12 32.12 41.19
N PRO A 724 0.78 33.03 40.45
CA PRO A 724 1.95 33.73 40.94
C PRO A 724 1.57 34.66 42.11
N PRO A 725 2.46 34.89 43.08
CA PRO A 725 2.20 35.81 44.17
C PRO A 725 2.26 37.27 43.70
N SER A 726 1.60 38.17 44.44
CA SER A 726 1.70 39.61 44.19
C SER A 726 3.15 40.11 44.17
N PRO A 727 3.53 40.98 43.21
CA PRO A 727 2.69 41.68 42.22
C PRO A 727 2.49 40.95 40.87
N TYR A 728 3.03 39.74 40.73
CA TYR A 728 3.03 39.01 39.46
C TYR A 728 1.65 38.45 39.06
N ASP A 729 0.74 38.32 40.04
CA ASP A 729 -0.68 38.00 39.85
C ASP A 729 -1.40 38.97 38.91
N VAL A 730 -0.91 40.21 38.81
CA VAL A 730 -1.46 41.24 37.92
C VAL A 730 -0.56 41.46 36.70
N SER A 731 0.76 41.51 36.88
CA SER A 731 1.65 41.93 35.79
C SER A 731 1.82 40.88 34.70
N LEU A 732 1.80 39.58 35.03
CA LEU A 732 1.96 38.52 34.03
C LEU A 732 0.71 38.35 33.13
N PRO A 733 -0.53 38.29 33.65
CA PRO A 733 -1.72 38.33 32.79
C PRO A 733 -1.79 39.58 31.90
N ALA A 734 -1.43 40.75 32.44
CA ALA A 734 -1.40 41.99 31.66
C ALA A 734 -0.35 41.95 30.52
N ALA A 735 0.78 41.29 30.73
CA ALA A 735 1.79 41.09 29.68
C ALA A 735 1.28 40.16 28.58
N ILE A 736 0.59 39.06 28.92
CA ILE A 736 -0.04 38.16 27.95
C ILE A 736 -1.11 38.89 27.13
N ALA A 737 -1.97 39.67 27.79
CA ALA A 737 -2.96 40.51 27.10
C ALA A 737 -2.27 41.49 26.13
N SER A 738 -1.16 42.10 26.54
CA SER A 738 -0.40 43.03 25.68
C SER A 738 0.25 42.35 24.46
N LEU A 739 0.60 41.07 24.55
CA LEU A 739 1.07 40.29 23.39
C LEU A 739 -0.09 39.97 22.45
N THR A 740 -1.23 39.59 23.02
CA THR A 740 -2.47 39.31 22.26
C THR A 740 -2.94 40.56 21.50
N ASP A 741 -2.95 41.71 22.16
CA ASP A 741 -3.25 43.01 21.54
C ASP A 741 -2.27 43.39 20.42
N ALA A 742 -1.04 42.85 20.45
CA ALA A 742 -0.03 43.07 19.42
C ALA A 742 -0.18 42.14 18.20
N GLY A 743 -1.13 41.19 18.23
CA GLY A 743 -1.37 40.22 17.16
C GLY A 743 -0.75 38.84 17.38
N LEU A 744 -0.21 38.57 18.57
CA LEU A 744 0.39 37.28 18.90
C LEU A 744 -0.63 36.33 19.55
N THR A 745 -0.83 35.17 18.94
CA THR A 745 -1.64 34.10 19.53
C THR A 745 -0.85 33.41 20.63
N VAL A 746 -1.38 33.31 21.84
CA VAL A 746 -0.68 32.70 22.98
C VAL A 746 -1.26 31.33 23.31
N VAL A 747 -0.42 30.30 23.32
CA VAL A 747 -0.79 28.90 23.62
C VAL A 747 -0.11 28.45 24.91
N THR A 748 -0.85 27.74 25.77
CA THR A 748 -0.35 27.30 27.08
C THR A 748 -0.89 25.90 27.45
N PRO A 749 -0.13 25.08 28.18
CA PRO A 749 -0.62 23.81 28.69
C PRO A 749 -1.62 24.00 29.85
N ALA A 750 -2.56 23.07 29.99
CA ALA A 750 -3.44 23.02 31.15
C ALA A 750 -2.68 22.70 32.45
N GLY A 751 -1.58 21.95 32.35
CA GLY A 751 -0.75 21.48 33.46
C GLY A 751 -0.96 19.99 33.80
N ASN A 752 -0.02 19.42 34.56
CA ASN A 752 0.08 17.97 34.80
C ASN A 752 -0.21 17.57 36.26
N SER A 753 -1.26 18.12 36.88
CA SER A 753 -1.56 17.94 38.32
C SER A 753 -2.89 17.24 38.61
N ASP A 754 -3.61 16.73 37.60
CA ASP A 754 -4.98 16.19 37.75
C ASP A 754 -5.89 17.17 38.55
N GLY A 755 -5.77 18.46 38.25
CA GLY A 755 -6.43 19.55 38.96
C GLY A 755 -7.22 20.47 38.04
N ASN A 756 -8.01 21.37 38.63
CA ASN A 756 -8.73 22.38 37.86
C ASN A 756 -7.75 23.41 37.28
N ALA A 757 -7.63 23.49 35.95
CA ALA A 757 -6.72 24.36 35.22
C ALA A 757 -6.86 25.84 35.58
N CYS A 758 -8.04 26.29 36.00
CA CYS A 758 -8.27 27.65 36.47
C CYS A 758 -7.48 28.01 37.75
N SER A 759 -6.84 27.04 38.42
CA SER A 759 -5.98 27.25 39.60
C SER A 759 -4.49 27.39 39.25
N PHE A 760 -4.15 27.33 37.96
CA PHE A 760 -2.77 27.34 37.47
C PHE A 760 -2.54 28.50 36.51
N PHE A 761 -1.34 29.06 36.55
CA PHE A 761 -0.89 30.09 35.61
C PHE A 761 0.14 29.46 34.66
N PRO A 762 0.08 29.70 33.33
CA PRO A 762 -0.81 30.65 32.62
C PRO A 762 -2.22 30.14 32.30
N ALA A 763 -2.52 28.86 32.52
CA ALA A 763 -3.79 28.22 32.11
C ALA A 763 -5.09 28.96 32.51
N MET A 764 -5.07 29.75 33.58
CA MET A 764 -6.21 30.56 34.02
C MET A 764 -6.49 31.82 33.18
N VAL A 765 -5.60 32.19 32.25
CA VAL A 765 -5.68 33.45 31.48
C VAL A 765 -6.60 33.25 30.25
N PRO A 766 -7.78 33.89 30.18
CA PRO A 766 -8.78 33.62 29.14
C PRO A 766 -8.33 33.90 27.70
N GLU A 767 -7.40 34.84 27.53
CA GLU A 767 -6.84 35.22 26.23
C GLU A 767 -5.91 34.16 25.63
N THR A 768 -5.48 33.17 26.43
CA THR A 768 -4.65 32.06 25.94
C THR A 768 -5.49 30.94 25.36
N ILE A 769 -4.87 30.10 24.52
CA ILE A 769 -5.40 28.78 24.15
C ILE A 769 -4.83 27.76 25.14
N THR A 770 -5.67 27.28 26.06
CA THR A 770 -5.27 26.34 27.12
C THR A 770 -5.55 24.90 26.70
N VAL A 771 -4.51 24.06 26.73
CA VAL A 771 -4.52 22.74 26.09
C VAL A 771 -4.37 21.60 27.10
N GLY A 772 -5.37 20.70 27.15
CA GLY A 772 -5.30 19.43 27.88
C GLY A 772 -4.61 18.30 27.10
N ALA A 773 -4.22 17.22 27.77
CA ALA A 773 -3.52 16.09 27.15
C ALA A 773 -4.40 14.85 26.97
N THR A 774 -4.25 14.15 25.84
CA THR A 774 -4.84 12.83 25.56
C THR A 774 -3.79 11.77 25.21
N ASP A 775 -4.16 10.50 25.29
CA ASP A 775 -3.39 9.39 24.76
C ASP A 775 -3.82 8.97 23.34
N GLN A 776 -3.17 7.94 22.80
CA GLN A 776 -3.43 7.39 21.45
C GLN A 776 -4.81 6.75 21.26
N TYR A 777 -5.61 6.64 22.33
CA TYR A 777 -6.95 6.08 22.31
C TYR A 777 -8.02 7.16 22.59
N ASP A 778 -7.66 8.42 22.41
CA ASP A 778 -8.46 9.61 22.72
C ASP A 778 -8.80 9.78 24.20
N ALA A 779 -8.24 8.98 25.10
CA ALA A 779 -8.53 9.09 26.52
C ALA A 779 -7.78 10.30 27.12
N GLY A 780 -8.48 11.08 27.95
CA GLY A 780 -7.85 12.15 28.72
C GLY A 780 -6.73 11.60 29.60
N ALA A 781 -5.53 12.17 29.50
CA ALA A 781 -4.36 11.69 30.21
C ALA A 781 -4.57 11.81 31.73
N SER A 782 -4.18 10.78 32.48
CA SER A 782 -4.42 10.72 33.94
C SER A 782 -3.77 11.84 34.75
N PHE A 783 -2.77 12.53 34.20
CA PHE A 783 -2.13 13.68 34.81
C PHE A 783 -2.71 15.02 34.33
N SER A 784 -3.48 15.06 33.24
CA SER A 784 -3.93 16.31 32.63
C SER A 784 -4.82 17.07 33.59
N ASN A 785 -4.56 18.36 33.77
CA ASN A 785 -5.52 19.27 34.36
C ASN A 785 -6.78 19.36 33.48
N TYR A 786 -7.89 19.75 34.11
CA TYR A 786 -9.23 19.78 33.52
C TYR A 786 -10.01 21.03 33.92
N GLY A 787 -11.22 21.18 33.38
CA GLY A 787 -12.19 22.19 33.79
C GLY A 787 -12.41 23.30 32.76
N PRO A 788 -13.18 24.33 33.12
CA PRO A 788 -13.71 25.30 32.17
C PRO A 788 -12.69 26.29 31.62
N CYS A 789 -11.44 26.25 32.11
CA CYS A 789 -10.35 27.05 31.57
C CYS A 789 -9.58 26.34 30.44
N LEU A 790 -9.87 25.06 30.16
CA LEU A 790 -9.39 24.40 28.94
C LEU A 790 -10.21 24.89 27.75
N ASP A 791 -9.55 25.08 26.61
CA ASP A 791 -10.18 25.37 25.33
C ASP A 791 -10.33 24.11 24.48
N LEU A 792 -9.31 23.24 24.46
CA LEU A 792 -9.32 21.94 23.78
C LEU A 792 -8.30 20.97 24.38
N PHE A 793 -8.33 19.72 23.92
CA PHE A 793 -7.35 18.67 24.17
C PHE A 793 -6.46 18.46 22.94
N ALA A 794 -5.25 17.94 23.13
CA ALA A 794 -4.39 17.42 22.06
C ALA A 794 -3.55 16.23 22.59
N PRO A 795 -2.95 15.42 21.71
CA PRO A 795 -2.03 14.36 22.11
C PRO A 795 -0.95 14.83 23.10
N GLY A 796 -0.71 14.05 24.15
CA GLY A 796 0.27 14.41 25.19
C GLY A 796 0.84 13.25 25.98
N VAL A 797 0.52 12.00 25.63
CA VAL A 797 1.04 10.78 26.29
C VAL A 797 1.95 10.04 25.33
N ASP A 798 3.15 9.66 25.77
CA ASP A 798 4.10 8.92 24.94
C ASP A 798 4.42 9.63 23.61
N ILE A 799 4.77 10.91 23.72
CA ILE A 799 5.15 11.78 22.60
C ILE A 799 6.65 11.68 22.37
N GLU A 800 7.06 11.16 21.22
CA GLU A 800 8.45 11.20 20.75
C GLU A 800 8.82 12.62 20.31
N ARG A 801 9.93 13.14 20.83
CA ARG A 801 10.41 14.52 20.59
C ARG A 801 11.93 14.58 20.58
N ALA A 802 12.48 15.63 20.00
CA ALA A 802 13.91 15.89 20.08
C ALA A 802 14.38 16.27 21.49
N VAL A 803 15.65 16.01 21.76
CA VAL A 803 16.44 16.49 22.89
C VAL A 803 17.83 16.84 22.38
N THR A 804 18.61 17.59 23.16
CA THR A 804 20.00 17.89 22.81
C THR A 804 20.78 16.58 22.56
N GLY A 805 21.16 16.33 21.30
CA GLY A 805 21.91 15.14 20.88
C GLY A 805 21.09 13.85 20.67
N GLY A 806 19.75 13.90 20.58
CA GLY A 806 18.95 12.69 20.32
C GLY A 806 17.43 12.90 20.34
N VAL A 807 16.69 11.81 20.56
CA VAL A 807 15.22 11.79 20.71
C VAL A 807 14.81 11.06 21.98
N VAL A 808 13.64 11.39 22.52
CA VAL A 808 13.05 10.73 23.70
C VAL A 808 11.53 10.72 23.62
N THR A 809 10.90 9.69 24.18
CA THR A 809 9.44 9.61 24.34
C THR A 809 9.05 10.01 25.75
N GLN A 810 8.13 10.98 25.89
CA GLN A 810 7.67 11.49 27.18
C GLN A 810 6.22 11.98 27.13
N SER A 811 5.56 12.00 28.29
CA SER A 811 4.19 12.49 28.45
C SER A 811 4.15 13.83 29.19
N SER A 812 3.45 14.83 28.64
CA SER A 812 3.19 16.14 29.25
C SER A 812 2.11 16.91 28.47
N SER A 813 1.32 17.74 29.16
CA SER A 813 0.47 18.75 28.50
C SER A 813 1.26 19.88 27.81
N ASP A 814 2.54 20.07 28.16
CA ASP A 814 3.44 20.98 27.42
C ASP A 814 3.60 20.53 25.96
N PHE A 815 3.63 19.22 25.72
CA PHE A 815 3.72 18.64 24.37
C PHE A 815 2.40 18.81 23.62
N SER A 816 1.26 18.67 24.30
CA SER A 816 -0.05 18.98 23.73
C SER A 816 -0.15 20.46 23.30
N ALA A 817 0.30 21.37 24.16
CA ALA A 817 0.35 22.80 23.83
C ALA A 817 1.30 23.09 22.66
N ALA A 818 2.42 22.37 22.54
CA ALA A 818 3.33 22.50 21.40
C ALA A 818 2.68 22.09 20.07
N LEU A 819 1.92 20.98 20.05
CA LEU A 819 1.18 20.57 18.85
C LEU A 819 0.13 21.61 18.44
N VAL A 820 -0.61 22.18 19.40
CA VAL A 820 -1.59 23.26 19.14
C VAL A 820 -0.90 24.54 18.67
N ALA A 821 0.27 24.90 19.20
CA ALA A 821 1.04 26.04 18.72
C ALA A 821 1.53 25.85 17.27
N GLY A 822 1.92 24.63 16.90
CA GLY A 822 2.22 24.28 15.52
C GLY A 822 0.99 24.37 14.61
N ALA A 823 -0.18 23.90 15.07
CA ALA A 823 -1.44 24.04 14.34
C ALA A 823 -1.85 25.50 14.16
N ALA A 824 -1.72 26.33 15.20
CA ALA A 824 -1.94 27.78 15.13
C ALA A 824 -0.99 28.44 14.12
N SER A 825 0.27 28.01 14.08
CA SER A 825 1.27 28.47 13.10
C SER A 825 0.84 28.15 11.67
N LEU A 826 0.43 26.91 11.39
CA LEU A 826 -0.11 26.49 10.10
C LEU A 826 -1.34 27.30 9.69
N TRP A 827 -2.29 27.46 10.60
CA TRP A 827 -3.54 28.18 10.36
C TRP A 827 -3.28 29.66 9.98
N LEU A 828 -2.31 30.30 10.64
CA LEU A 828 -1.89 31.68 10.32
C LEU A 828 -1.20 31.82 8.95
N ARG A 829 -0.60 30.76 8.39
CA ARG A 829 0.07 30.83 7.08
C ARG A 829 -0.91 31.16 5.95
N VAL A 830 -2.11 30.61 6.04
CA VAL A 830 -3.19 30.85 5.07
C VAL A 830 -4.04 32.05 5.47
N ASN A 831 -4.17 32.33 6.77
CA ASN A 831 -4.95 33.42 7.34
C ASN A 831 -4.06 34.56 7.86
N GLY A 832 -3.16 35.06 7.01
CA GLY A 832 -2.09 36.00 7.39
C GLY A 832 -2.50 37.40 7.89
N ALA A 833 -3.79 37.66 8.08
CA ALA A 833 -4.34 38.88 8.67
C ALA A 833 -5.22 38.62 9.90
N ALA A 834 -5.33 37.36 10.34
CA ALA A 834 -6.21 36.97 11.43
C ALA A 834 -5.70 37.46 12.78
N THR A 835 -6.64 37.81 13.65
CA THR A 835 -6.38 38.16 15.04
C THR A 835 -6.21 36.90 15.90
N PRO A 836 -5.61 36.99 17.10
CA PRO A 836 -5.53 35.85 18.02
C PRO A 836 -6.90 35.24 18.37
N ALA A 837 -7.95 36.07 18.40
CA ALA A 837 -9.32 35.61 18.63
C ALA A 837 -9.82 34.75 17.45
N ASP A 838 -9.52 35.16 16.21
CA ASP A 838 -9.87 34.41 15.01
C ASP A 838 -9.13 33.06 14.96
N VAL A 839 -7.84 33.03 15.33
CA VAL A 839 -7.05 31.78 15.41
C VAL A 839 -7.65 30.83 16.45
N LYS A 840 -7.96 31.34 17.65
CA LYS A 840 -8.58 30.54 18.72
C LYS A 840 -9.94 29.99 18.29
N ALA A 841 -10.78 30.83 17.69
CA ALA A 841 -12.09 30.43 17.19
C ALA A 841 -11.98 29.39 16.07
N GLY A 842 -11.05 29.58 15.12
CA GLY A 842 -10.79 28.65 14.03
C GLY A 842 -10.36 27.27 14.53
N LEU A 843 -9.37 27.20 15.42
CA LEU A 843 -8.91 25.93 16.00
C LEU A 843 -10.00 25.21 16.81
N ILE A 844 -10.84 25.95 17.54
CA ILE A 844 -11.99 25.39 18.28
C ILE A 844 -13.04 24.84 17.31
N ALA A 845 -13.29 25.54 16.20
CA ALA A 845 -14.25 25.12 15.18
C ALA A 845 -13.75 23.88 14.41
N ASP A 846 -12.45 23.80 14.14
CA ASP A 846 -11.85 22.69 13.43
C ASP A 846 -11.71 21.44 14.32
N ALA A 847 -11.65 21.61 15.64
CA ALA A 847 -11.46 20.53 16.59
C ALA A 847 -12.54 19.44 16.49
N THR A 848 -12.10 18.19 16.64
CA THR A 848 -12.99 17.04 16.70
C THR A 848 -13.82 17.10 17.98
N SER A 849 -15.12 17.31 17.84
CA SER A 849 -16.06 17.28 18.95
C SER A 849 -16.41 15.85 19.38
N GLY A 850 -16.41 15.59 20.69
CA GLY A 850 -16.95 14.34 21.23
C GLY A 850 -15.98 13.16 21.29
N ALA A 851 -14.72 13.35 20.89
CA ALA A 851 -13.72 12.27 20.84
C ALA A 851 -13.28 11.78 22.23
N VAL A 852 -13.14 12.70 23.19
CA VAL A 852 -12.59 12.37 24.52
C VAL A 852 -13.69 11.75 25.39
N PRO A 853 -13.51 10.51 25.88
CA PRO A 853 -14.52 9.84 26.69
C PRO A 853 -14.65 10.47 28.09
N PRO A 854 -15.85 10.49 28.70
CA PRO A 854 -16.07 11.03 30.04
C PRO A 854 -15.39 10.19 31.14
N PRO A 855 -15.10 10.77 32.32
CA PRO A 855 -15.52 12.10 32.77
C PRO A 855 -14.58 13.24 32.33
N LEU A 856 -15.17 14.34 31.85
CA LEU A 856 -14.41 15.53 31.40
C LEU A 856 -14.31 16.63 32.47
N LEU A 857 -15.02 16.49 33.60
CA LEU A 857 -14.93 17.38 34.76
C LEU A 857 -15.12 18.88 34.44
N GLY A 858 -15.97 19.19 33.47
CA GLY A 858 -16.26 20.56 33.02
C GLY A 858 -15.36 21.09 31.90
N SER A 859 -14.44 20.27 31.39
CA SER A 859 -13.65 20.58 30.20
C SER A 859 -14.50 20.48 28.92
N PRO A 860 -14.19 21.27 27.87
CA PRO A 860 -14.78 21.08 26.56
C PRO A 860 -14.37 19.72 25.97
N ASN A 861 -15.29 19.06 25.27
CA ASN A 861 -14.99 17.81 24.56
C ASN A 861 -14.55 18.10 23.12
N LEU A 862 -13.39 18.74 23.00
CA LEU A 862 -12.80 19.16 21.73
C LEU A 862 -11.37 18.63 21.68
N LEU A 863 -11.03 17.87 20.64
CA LEU A 863 -9.69 17.34 20.40
C LEU A 863 -9.11 18.01 19.15
N LEU A 864 -7.87 18.48 19.23
CA LEU A 864 -7.18 19.18 18.14
C LEU A 864 -7.34 18.42 16.83
N ARG A 865 -7.70 19.17 15.77
CA ARG A 865 -7.67 18.70 14.40
C ARG A 865 -6.98 19.73 13.50
N VAL A 866 -6.17 19.26 12.56
CA VAL A 866 -5.50 19.99 11.50
C VAL A 866 -6.05 19.42 10.20
N SER A 867 -7.21 19.91 9.77
CA SER A 867 -7.96 19.33 8.65
C SER A 867 -7.21 19.39 7.31
N ASP A 868 -7.44 18.37 6.46
CA ASP A 868 -7.00 18.28 5.04
C ASP A 868 -7.46 19.48 4.19
N GLY A 869 -8.50 20.18 4.65
CA GLY A 869 -8.82 21.52 4.20
C GLY A 869 -8.37 22.51 5.27
N CYS A 870 -7.34 23.30 4.96
CA CYS A 870 -7.22 24.60 5.61
C CYS A 870 -8.59 25.30 5.52
N PRO A 871 -9.08 26.02 6.54
CA PRO A 871 -10.14 26.98 6.33
C PRO A 871 -9.57 28.12 5.48
N VAL A 872 -9.57 27.88 4.17
CA VAL A 872 -10.15 28.81 3.20
C VAL A 872 -11.60 29.02 3.63
N VAL A 873 -12.18 30.18 3.36
CA VAL A 873 -13.66 30.31 3.34
C VAL A 873 -14.22 29.05 2.66
N LEU A 874 -14.85 28.16 3.42
CA LEU A 874 -15.19 26.83 2.93
C LEU A 874 -16.27 26.99 1.84
N PRO A 875 -16.27 26.16 0.78
CA PRO A 875 -17.52 25.84 0.10
C PRO A 875 -18.54 25.38 1.13
N PRO A 876 -19.80 25.83 1.11
CA PRO A 876 -20.81 25.52 2.12
C PRO A 876 -21.20 24.03 2.15
N CYS A 877 -20.45 23.18 1.44
CA CYS A 877 -20.80 21.81 1.12
C CYS A 877 -19.57 20.94 0.79
N VAL A 878 -19.34 19.90 1.60
CA VAL A 878 -18.51 18.75 1.20
C VAL A 878 -19.29 17.45 1.50
N GLY A 879 -19.68 16.74 0.45
CA GLY A 879 -20.15 15.34 0.53
C GLY A 879 -21.67 15.11 0.55
N SER A 880 -22.36 15.22 -0.60
CA SER A 880 -23.45 14.31 -1.03
C SER A 880 -24.09 14.76 -2.34
N THR A 881 -24.79 13.83 -2.99
CA THR A 881 -25.44 13.96 -4.30
C THR A 881 -26.76 14.72 -4.24
N VAL A 882 -26.87 15.75 -5.08
CA VAL A 882 -28.06 16.46 -5.59
C VAL A 882 -29.14 16.81 -4.56
N SER A 883 -29.24 18.09 -4.21
CA SER A 883 -30.45 18.64 -3.59
C SER A 883 -31.27 19.44 -4.60
N THR A 884 -32.57 19.55 -4.32
CA THR A 884 -33.51 20.38 -5.08
C THR A 884 -33.16 21.87 -4.91
N PRO A 885 -33.23 22.69 -5.97
CA PRO A 885 -33.02 24.13 -5.86
C PRO A 885 -33.92 24.74 -4.79
N LEU A 886 -33.36 25.55 -3.90
CA LEU A 886 -34.15 26.32 -2.94
C LEU A 886 -34.69 27.55 -3.64
N THR A 887 -36.00 27.72 -3.63
CA THR A 887 -36.65 28.85 -4.30
C THR A 887 -37.24 29.81 -3.29
N PHE A 888 -36.84 31.07 -3.41
CA PHE A 888 -37.27 32.15 -2.53
C PHE A 888 -38.12 33.14 -3.31
N LEU A 889 -39.31 33.44 -2.78
CA LEU A 889 -40.12 34.55 -3.26
C LEU A 889 -39.62 35.84 -2.62
N ILE A 890 -39.40 36.85 -3.45
CA ILE A 890 -38.98 38.17 -3.02
C ILE A 890 -40.08 39.17 -3.36
N ASP A 891 -40.65 39.82 -2.33
CA ASP A 891 -41.75 40.78 -2.47
C ASP A 891 -41.50 42.09 -1.72
N GLY A 892 -41.85 43.22 -2.34
CA GLY A 892 -41.72 44.57 -1.78
C GLY A 892 -40.66 45.46 -2.44
N LEU A 893 -40.74 46.78 -2.19
CA LEU A 893 -39.84 47.78 -2.80
C LEU A 893 -38.52 47.93 -2.03
N PRO A 894 -37.37 48.13 -2.69
CA PRO A 894 -36.10 48.50 -2.03
C PRO A 894 -36.14 49.87 -1.33
N ASN A 895 -35.28 50.08 -0.34
CA ASN A 895 -35.19 51.31 0.47
C ASN A 895 -33.76 51.85 0.65
N GLY A 896 -32.77 51.23 0.01
CA GLY A 896 -31.37 51.67 0.04
C GLY A 896 -30.57 51.35 1.31
N THR A 897 -31.03 50.47 2.20
CA THR A 897 -30.22 50.01 3.35
C THR A 897 -29.27 48.88 2.97
N ASP A 898 -28.04 48.92 3.52
CA ASP A 898 -27.09 47.80 3.47
C ASP A 898 -27.69 46.54 4.07
N TRP A 899 -27.24 45.40 3.56
CA TRP A 899 -27.70 44.09 4.00
C TRP A 899 -26.56 43.08 3.99
N TRP A 900 -26.74 42.01 4.76
CA TRP A 900 -25.80 40.90 4.88
C TRP A 900 -26.52 39.59 4.63
N TRP A 901 -25.81 38.64 4.04
CA TRP A 901 -26.32 37.28 3.87
C TRP A 901 -25.27 36.24 4.25
N SER A 902 -25.72 35.04 4.60
CA SER A 902 -24.88 33.87 4.82
C SER A 902 -25.58 32.61 4.29
N LEU A 903 -24.82 31.73 3.67
CA LEU A 903 -25.25 30.40 3.24
C LEU A 903 -24.55 29.36 4.11
N SER A 904 -25.33 28.52 4.80
CA SER A 904 -24.77 27.52 5.72
C SER A 904 -25.62 26.26 5.77
N ASP A 905 -24.95 25.10 5.84
CA ASP A 905 -25.54 23.77 6.00
C ASP A 905 -25.61 23.33 7.48
N SER A 906 -24.82 23.96 8.35
CA SER A 906 -24.69 23.67 9.79
C SER A 906 -25.85 24.19 10.65
N GLY A 907 -26.78 24.95 10.05
CA GLY A 907 -27.94 25.50 10.73
C GLY A 907 -27.68 26.76 11.56
N LEU A 908 -26.44 27.26 11.58
CA LEU A 908 -26.03 28.57 12.10
C LEU A 908 -25.27 29.34 11.00
N PRO A 909 -25.31 30.68 10.95
CA PRO A 909 -24.58 31.41 9.93
C PRO A 909 -23.06 31.41 10.24
N ALA A 910 -22.23 31.15 9.22
CA ALA A 910 -20.78 30.94 9.36
C ALA A 910 -19.93 31.86 8.46
N ASP A 911 -20.49 32.31 7.33
CA ASP A 911 -19.82 33.14 6.32
C ASP A 911 -20.68 34.35 5.93
N TYR A 912 -20.44 35.54 6.50
CA TYR A 912 -21.29 36.71 6.30
C TYR A 912 -20.77 37.61 5.17
N VAL A 913 -21.60 37.86 4.16
CA VAL A 913 -21.27 38.69 3.00
C VAL A 913 -22.01 40.02 3.10
N HIS A 914 -21.26 41.11 3.17
CA HIS A 914 -21.82 42.47 3.11
C HIS A 914 -22.18 42.83 1.68
N VAL A 915 -23.40 43.36 1.50
CA VAL A 915 -23.85 43.93 0.24
C VAL A 915 -24.34 45.35 0.49
N PRO A 916 -23.74 46.35 -0.18
CA PRO A 916 -24.21 47.72 -0.10
C PRO A 916 -25.68 47.84 -0.53
N GLY A 917 -26.44 48.69 0.14
CA GLY A 917 -27.83 48.93 -0.17
C GLY A 917 -28.03 49.42 -1.60
N VAL A 918 -28.91 48.77 -2.35
CA VAL A 918 -29.29 49.17 -3.71
C VAL A 918 -30.13 50.45 -3.60
N SER A 919 -29.51 51.59 -3.89
CA SER A 919 -30.09 52.93 -3.69
C SER A 919 -30.47 53.65 -4.99
N ASP A 920 -30.10 53.08 -6.15
CA ASP A 920 -30.40 53.54 -7.50
C ASP A 920 -30.69 52.32 -8.40
N ASP A 921 -31.18 52.56 -9.62
CA ASP A 921 -31.39 51.59 -10.71
C ASP A 921 -30.14 50.70 -10.93
N TYR A 922 -30.15 49.50 -10.35
CA TYR A 922 -28.99 48.59 -10.26
C TYR A 922 -28.62 48.04 -11.62
N ASN A 923 -29.63 47.73 -12.43
CA ASN A 923 -29.48 47.08 -13.71
C ASN A 923 -29.46 48.07 -14.91
N GLY A 924 -29.77 49.35 -14.67
CA GLY A 924 -29.76 50.42 -15.66
C GLY A 924 -31.01 50.52 -16.53
N ASP A 925 -32.14 49.93 -16.13
CA ASP A 925 -33.39 49.87 -16.89
C ASP A 925 -34.32 51.09 -16.72
N GLY A 926 -33.94 52.02 -15.85
CA GLY A 926 -34.64 53.27 -15.58
C GLY A 926 -35.77 53.17 -14.56
N SER A 927 -35.92 52.03 -13.89
CA SER A 927 -36.86 51.82 -12.79
C SER A 927 -36.12 51.52 -11.47
N PHE A 928 -36.85 51.62 -10.36
CA PHE A 928 -36.36 51.22 -9.04
C PHE A 928 -37.41 50.29 -8.45
N ASP A 929 -37.19 48.99 -8.60
CA ASP A 929 -38.18 47.97 -8.28
C ASP A 929 -37.57 46.76 -7.58
N VAL A 930 -38.40 45.74 -7.30
CA VAL A 930 -37.95 44.54 -6.58
C VAL A 930 -36.90 43.76 -7.37
N LYS A 931 -36.90 43.86 -8.70
CA LYS A 931 -35.99 43.15 -9.59
C LYS A 931 -34.54 43.63 -9.41
N ASP A 932 -34.33 44.91 -9.15
CA ASP A 932 -33.00 45.46 -8.83
C ASP A 932 -32.36 44.78 -7.62
N VAL A 933 -33.16 44.51 -6.59
CA VAL A 933 -32.67 43.83 -5.37
C VAL A 933 -32.39 42.36 -5.64
N VAL A 934 -33.30 41.70 -6.35
CA VAL A 934 -33.21 40.28 -6.70
C VAL A 934 -31.96 40.03 -7.55
N ASP A 935 -31.69 40.90 -8.53
CA ASP A 935 -30.47 40.85 -9.34
C ASP A 935 -29.21 41.10 -8.51
N ALA A 936 -29.22 42.08 -7.61
CA ALA A 936 -28.10 42.31 -6.69
C ALA A 936 -27.84 41.12 -5.76
N PHE A 937 -28.90 40.41 -5.34
CA PHE A 937 -28.80 39.20 -4.52
C PHE A 937 -28.15 38.05 -5.29
N LYS A 938 -28.63 37.80 -6.50
CA LYS A 938 -28.07 36.81 -7.43
C LYS A 938 -26.62 37.09 -7.77
N ASP A 939 -26.29 38.34 -8.12
CA ASP A 939 -24.93 38.72 -8.50
C ASP A 939 -23.98 38.63 -7.31
N SER A 940 -24.43 38.99 -6.10
CA SER A 940 -23.63 38.84 -4.87
C SER A 940 -23.33 37.36 -4.56
N ILE A 941 -24.35 36.48 -4.61
CA ILE A 941 -24.15 35.03 -4.37
C ILE A 941 -23.23 34.44 -5.42
N ASN A 942 -23.46 34.72 -6.70
CA ASN A 942 -22.64 34.17 -7.78
C ASN A 942 -21.19 34.70 -7.74
N ALA A 943 -20.99 35.98 -7.40
CA ALA A 943 -19.65 36.56 -7.25
C ALA A 943 -18.90 35.96 -6.04
N PHE A 944 -19.57 35.79 -4.91
CA PHE A 944 -19.00 35.17 -3.72
C PHE A 944 -18.70 33.68 -3.94
N SER A 945 -19.61 32.96 -4.59
CA SER A 945 -19.43 31.56 -5.02
C SER A 945 -18.22 31.41 -5.95
N ALA A 946 -18.06 32.33 -6.91
CA ALA A 946 -16.91 32.31 -7.82
C ALA A 946 -15.59 32.68 -7.12
N ALA A 947 -15.60 33.65 -6.21
CA ALA A 947 -14.42 34.09 -5.46
C ALA A 947 -13.90 33.01 -4.48
N ASN A 948 -14.79 32.19 -3.93
CA ASN A 948 -14.47 31.14 -2.96
C ASN A 948 -14.51 29.73 -3.58
N ASN A 949 -14.64 29.62 -4.90
CA ASN A 949 -14.61 28.36 -5.67
C ASN A 949 -15.69 27.33 -5.25
N TRP A 950 -16.89 27.79 -4.93
CA TRP A 950 -18.04 26.96 -4.56
C TRP A 950 -18.63 26.30 -5.82
N LEU A 951 -18.11 25.14 -6.22
CA LEU A 951 -18.57 24.40 -7.40
C LEU A 951 -19.98 23.84 -7.17
N GLY A 952 -20.94 24.19 -8.04
CA GLY A 952 -22.32 23.70 -7.98
C GLY A 952 -23.30 24.59 -7.21
N VAL A 953 -22.82 25.66 -6.57
CA VAL A 953 -23.68 26.73 -6.05
C VAL A 953 -23.89 27.78 -7.15
N SER A 954 -25.14 28.06 -7.48
CA SER A 954 -25.48 29.15 -8.39
C SER A 954 -26.85 29.72 -8.07
N ALA A 955 -26.98 31.03 -8.18
CA ALA A 955 -28.24 31.74 -8.05
C ALA A 955 -28.76 32.13 -9.44
N LYS A 956 -30.07 31.95 -9.66
CA LYS A 956 -30.80 32.41 -10.84
C LYS A 956 -32.04 33.18 -10.42
N CYS A 957 -32.50 34.07 -11.27
CA CYS A 957 -33.71 34.85 -11.05
C CYS A 957 -34.70 34.63 -12.19
N GLU A 958 -35.97 34.48 -11.85
CA GLU A 958 -37.06 34.26 -12.78
C GLU A 958 -38.28 35.10 -12.39
N SER A 959 -38.95 35.68 -13.40
CA SER A 959 -40.16 36.48 -13.21
C SER A 959 -41.36 35.68 -13.73
N ILE A 960 -42.25 35.25 -12.83
CA ILE A 960 -43.43 34.44 -13.18
C ILE A 960 -44.67 35.14 -12.64
N GLY A 961 -45.63 35.44 -13.52
CA GLY A 961 -46.91 36.04 -13.11
C GLY A 961 -46.82 37.43 -12.45
N GLY A 962 -45.67 38.13 -12.56
CA GLY A 962 -45.43 39.44 -11.92
C GLY A 962 -44.78 39.38 -10.54
N PHE A 963 -44.36 38.20 -10.10
CA PHE A 963 -43.52 37.99 -8.91
C PHE A 963 -42.09 37.63 -9.32
N GLU A 964 -41.13 38.00 -8.48
CA GLU A 964 -39.71 37.68 -8.69
C GLU A 964 -39.27 36.55 -7.75
N TYR A 965 -38.64 35.55 -8.34
CA TYR A 965 -38.16 34.36 -7.64
C TYR A 965 -36.64 34.27 -7.75
N LEU A 966 -35.99 34.00 -6.62
CA LEU A 966 -34.58 33.68 -6.55
C LEU A 966 -34.43 32.17 -6.32
N SER A 967 -33.88 31.46 -7.29
CA SER A 967 -33.55 30.04 -7.18
C SER A 967 -32.07 29.88 -6.88
N VAL A 968 -31.74 29.31 -5.72
CA VAL A 968 -30.37 28.94 -5.35
C VAL A 968 -30.22 27.44 -5.56
N SER A 969 -29.54 27.08 -6.65
CA SER A 969 -29.15 25.70 -6.93
C SER A 969 -27.88 25.39 -6.15
N SER A 970 -27.86 24.22 -5.54
CA SER A 970 -26.77 23.78 -4.68
C SER A 970 -26.67 22.27 -4.70
N THR A 971 -25.48 21.72 -4.53
CA THR A 971 -25.29 20.26 -4.41
C THR A 971 -25.56 19.74 -2.99
N CYS A 972 -26.21 20.51 -2.14
CA CYS A 972 -26.12 20.39 -0.68
C CYS A 972 -27.49 20.14 -0.07
N SER A 973 -27.63 19.06 0.69
CA SER A 973 -28.91 18.53 1.17
C SER A 973 -29.61 19.40 2.22
N SER A 974 -28.91 20.33 2.87
CA SER A 974 -29.45 21.10 4.01
C SER A 974 -29.07 22.59 4.01
N LEU A 975 -28.89 23.19 2.82
CA LEU A 975 -28.52 24.60 2.70
C LEU A 975 -29.58 25.53 3.32
N SER A 976 -29.17 26.48 4.15
CA SER A 976 -30.02 27.51 4.74
C SER A 976 -29.53 28.91 4.35
N LEU A 977 -30.46 29.79 3.99
CA LEU A 977 -30.18 31.20 3.75
C LEU A 977 -30.47 32.02 5.01
N PHE A 978 -29.46 32.76 5.46
CA PHE A 978 -29.55 33.70 6.58
C PHE A 978 -29.38 35.11 6.03
N VAL A 979 -30.20 36.05 6.50
CA VAL A 979 -30.16 37.44 6.02
C VAL A 979 -30.28 38.42 7.20
N ASN A 980 -29.58 39.56 7.15
CA ASN A 980 -29.62 40.63 8.15
C ASN A 980 -29.58 42.04 7.49
N ASN A 981 -30.17 43.05 8.13
CA ASN A 981 -30.17 44.47 7.72
C ASN A 981 -29.71 45.46 8.80
N THR A 982 -29.20 44.97 9.93
CA THR A 982 -28.62 45.79 11.00
C THR A 982 -27.10 45.66 10.95
N GLY A 983 -26.39 46.78 11.17
CA GLY A 983 -24.96 46.94 10.85
C GLY A 983 -24.02 45.86 11.38
N ASP A 984 -22.86 45.72 10.70
CA ASP A 984 -21.71 44.83 10.96
C ASP A 984 -21.95 43.61 11.91
N PRO A 985 -22.11 42.40 11.35
CA PRO A 985 -22.51 41.18 12.06
C PRO A 985 -21.44 40.54 12.96
N SER A 986 -20.28 41.16 13.17
CA SER A 986 -19.17 40.65 13.99
C SER A 986 -19.47 40.47 15.50
N HIS A 987 -20.72 40.66 15.95
CA HIS A 987 -21.05 40.75 17.39
C HIS A 987 -22.13 39.78 17.91
N ASP A 988 -23.06 39.25 17.09
CA ASP A 988 -24.06 38.25 17.54
C ASP A 988 -24.74 37.48 16.36
N PRO A 989 -24.65 36.14 16.29
CA PRO A 989 -25.36 35.33 15.27
C PRO A 989 -26.90 35.44 15.31
N SER A 990 -27.48 35.95 16.40
CA SER A 990 -28.94 36.11 16.54
C SER A 990 -29.52 37.29 15.75
N ASP A 991 -28.67 38.16 15.20
CA ASP A 991 -29.09 39.27 14.33
C ASP A 991 -29.45 38.80 12.91
N PHE A 992 -29.14 37.55 12.55
CA PHE A 992 -29.57 36.95 11.28
C PHE A 992 -30.94 36.31 11.37
N CYS A 993 -31.82 36.71 10.46
CA CYS A 993 -33.05 35.98 10.21
C CYS A 993 -32.77 34.78 9.31
N LYS A 994 -33.00 33.57 9.81
CA LYS A 994 -32.98 32.34 9.01
C LYS A 994 -34.25 32.27 8.18
N VAL A 995 -34.12 32.31 6.85
CA VAL A 995 -35.26 32.15 5.94
C VAL A 995 -35.70 30.68 5.99
N THR A 996 -36.93 30.43 6.42
CA THR A 996 -37.53 29.09 6.47
C THR A 996 -38.95 29.15 5.94
N HIS A 997 -39.55 28.00 5.64
CA HIS A 997 -40.93 27.92 5.18
C HIS A 997 -41.96 28.57 6.13
N SER A 998 -41.64 28.67 7.43
CA SER A 998 -42.54 29.21 8.46
C SER A 998 -42.19 30.63 8.91
N ILE A 999 -41.06 31.18 8.45
CA ILE A 999 -40.51 32.45 8.91
C ILE A 999 -40.05 33.25 7.68
N SER A 1000 -40.87 34.21 7.28
CA SER A 1000 -40.52 35.23 6.28
C SER A 1000 -39.64 36.30 6.92
N CYS A 1001 -38.46 36.53 6.36
CA CYS A 1001 -37.58 37.60 6.82
C CYS A 1001 -38.11 38.94 6.34
N SER A 1002 -38.63 39.73 7.27
CA SER A 1002 -39.44 40.93 6.98
C SER A 1002 -38.58 42.20 6.96
N PHE A 1003 -37.63 42.29 6.04
CA PHE A 1003 -36.88 43.53 5.83
C PHE A 1003 -36.62 43.80 4.35
N ASN A 1004 -37.58 44.47 3.72
CA ASN A 1004 -37.37 45.36 2.59
C ASN A 1004 -36.28 44.95 1.55
N PRO A 1005 -36.54 43.98 0.65
CA PRO A 1005 -37.80 43.26 0.44
C PRO A 1005 -38.02 42.07 1.38
N GLN A 1006 -39.26 41.60 1.49
CA GLN A 1006 -39.58 40.38 2.22
C GLN A 1006 -39.05 39.17 1.43
N ILE A 1007 -38.41 38.24 2.15
CA ILE A 1007 -37.87 37.00 1.57
C ILE A 1007 -38.55 35.82 2.26
N GLU A 1008 -39.18 34.96 1.47
CA GLU A 1008 -39.90 33.77 1.92
C GLU A 1008 -39.42 32.54 1.15
N LEU A 1009 -39.15 31.43 1.86
CA LEU A 1009 -38.81 30.16 1.22
C LEU A 1009 -40.09 29.44 0.77
N ILE A 1010 -40.19 29.16 -0.52
CA ILE A 1010 -41.26 28.36 -1.10
C ILE A 1010 -40.74 26.94 -1.31
N PRO A 1011 -41.38 25.92 -0.70
CA PRO A 1011 -41.01 24.54 -0.92
C PRO A 1011 -41.39 24.19 -2.36
N LEU A 1012 -40.43 23.62 -3.07
CA LEU A 1012 -40.61 23.10 -4.41
C LEU A 1012 -40.21 21.62 -4.32
N PRO A 1013 -41.13 20.67 -4.51
CA PRO A 1013 -40.86 19.25 -4.33
C PRO A 1013 -39.89 18.70 -5.38
N GLY A 1014 -39.57 19.48 -6.42
CA GLY A 1014 -38.77 19.05 -7.56
C GLY A 1014 -39.47 17.99 -8.40
N TRP A 1015 -40.79 17.87 -8.24
CA TRP A 1015 -41.64 16.95 -8.97
C TRP A 1015 -42.24 17.72 -10.12
N ASP A 1016 -41.57 17.61 -11.25
CA ASP A 1016 -42.12 17.95 -12.54
C ASP A 1016 -42.53 16.63 -13.19
N CYS A 1017 -43.63 16.08 -12.71
CA CYS A 1017 -43.99 14.72 -13.02
C CYS A 1017 -44.51 14.57 -14.47
N ASN A 1018 -44.83 15.70 -15.12
CA ASN A 1018 -45.16 15.80 -16.54
C ASN A 1018 -43.98 16.24 -17.44
N GLU A 1019 -42.78 16.44 -16.85
CA GLU A 1019 -41.51 16.81 -17.50
C GLU A 1019 -41.55 18.11 -18.34
N ASN A 1020 -42.37 19.10 -17.98
CA ASN A 1020 -42.52 20.35 -18.74
C ASN A 1020 -41.48 21.44 -18.38
N GLY A 1021 -40.65 21.17 -17.38
CA GLY A 1021 -39.60 22.05 -16.85
C GLY A 1021 -40.06 22.99 -15.74
N ILE A 1022 -41.32 22.90 -15.30
CA ILE A 1022 -41.92 23.66 -14.19
C ILE A 1022 -42.39 22.67 -13.14
N ASP A 1023 -42.02 22.89 -11.88
CA ASP A 1023 -42.45 22.03 -10.77
C ASP A 1023 -43.99 22.02 -10.63
N ASP A 1024 -44.58 20.87 -10.33
CA ASP A 1024 -46.04 20.67 -10.31
C ASP A 1024 -46.74 21.66 -9.35
N GLU A 1025 -46.09 22.02 -8.25
CA GLU A 1025 -46.60 22.99 -7.27
C GLU A 1025 -46.67 24.42 -7.86
N LEU A 1026 -45.74 24.79 -8.74
CA LEU A 1026 -45.77 26.05 -9.51
C LEU A 1026 -46.78 25.98 -10.66
N ASP A 1027 -46.94 24.82 -11.28
CA ASP A 1027 -47.94 24.56 -12.32
C ASP A 1027 -49.37 24.70 -11.77
N LEU A 1028 -49.63 24.19 -10.55
CA LEU A 1028 -50.88 24.41 -9.83
C LEU A 1028 -51.08 25.88 -9.42
N ALA A 1029 -50.04 26.53 -8.89
CA ALA A 1029 -50.13 27.92 -8.40
C ALA A 1029 -50.34 28.94 -9.54
N SER A 1030 -49.75 28.68 -10.71
CA SER A 1030 -49.89 29.52 -11.91
C SER A 1030 -51.13 29.17 -12.75
N GLY A 1031 -51.69 27.96 -12.58
CA GLY A 1031 -52.90 27.48 -13.26
C GLY A 1031 -52.65 26.85 -14.64
N LEU A 1032 -51.48 26.23 -14.85
CA LEU A 1032 -51.06 25.63 -16.12
C LEU A 1032 -51.47 24.14 -16.29
N SER A 1033 -51.61 23.38 -15.20
CA SER A 1033 -51.94 21.93 -15.19
C SER A 1033 -53.18 21.60 -14.32
N GLN A 1034 -53.72 20.35 -14.40
CA GLN A 1034 -54.96 19.93 -13.71
C GLN A 1034 -54.71 18.88 -12.62
N ASP A 1035 -55.33 19.10 -11.46
CA ASP A 1035 -55.52 18.13 -10.37
C ASP A 1035 -57.04 17.93 -10.20
N ALA A 1036 -57.63 17.02 -10.96
CA ALA A 1036 -59.09 16.88 -11.02
C ALA A 1036 -59.68 16.29 -9.73
N ASN A 1037 -58.89 15.52 -8.97
CA ASN A 1037 -59.32 14.86 -7.75
C ASN A 1037 -58.94 15.66 -6.47
N ALA A 1038 -58.22 16.77 -6.62
CA ALA A 1038 -57.79 17.73 -5.60
C ALA A 1038 -56.94 17.11 -4.49
N ASN A 1039 -56.16 16.07 -4.80
CA ASN A 1039 -55.33 15.36 -3.84
C ASN A 1039 -53.89 15.91 -3.74
N GLY A 1040 -53.55 16.93 -4.55
CA GLY A 1040 -52.23 17.56 -4.55
C GLY A 1040 -51.17 16.83 -5.39
N ILE A 1041 -51.56 15.86 -6.22
CA ILE A 1041 -50.72 15.16 -7.20
C ILE A 1041 -51.37 15.37 -8.57
N LEU A 1042 -50.60 15.73 -9.60
CA LEU A 1042 -51.16 15.79 -10.96
C LEU A 1042 -51.69 14.41 -11.35
N ASP A 1043 -52.84 14.36 -12.03
CA ASP A 1043 -53.49 13.10 -12.40
C ASP A 1043 -52.58 12.17 -13.25
N GLU A 1044 -51.52 12.74 -13.83
CA GLU A 1044 -50.52 12.07 -14.67
C GLU A 1044 -49.51 11.23 -13.83
N CYS A 1045 -49.57 11.29 -12.48
CA CYS A 1045 -48.42 10.99 -11.60
C CYS A 1045 -48.71 10.09 -10.38
N GLU A 1046 -49.76 9.27 -10.42
CA GLU A 1046 -50.16 8.37 -9.31
C GLU A 1046 -49.58 6.92 -9.44
N PRO A 1047 -49.19 6.22 -8.34
CA PRO A 1047 -48.41 4.95 -8.36
C PRO A 1047 -49.20 3.65 -8.67
N SER A 1048 -48.50 2.62 -9.20
CA SER A 1048 -49.06 1.34 -9.72
C SER A 1048 -48.65 0.08 -8.92
N VAL A 1049 -49.37 -1.06 -9.07
CA VAL A 1049 -49.19 -2.32 -8.30
C VAL A 1049 -47.99 -3.22 -8.73
N TRP A 1050 -47.06 -2.69 -9.51
CA TRP A 1050 -45.94 -3.44 -10.08
C TRP A 1050 -44.59 -2.98 -9.51
N SER A 1051 -43.70 -3.91 -9.20
CA SER A 1051 -42.34 -3.62 -8.71
C SER A 1051 -41.25 -4.13 -9.66
N ASN A 1052 -40.14 -3.40 -9.73
CA ASN A 1052 -38.92 -3.79 -10.44
C ASN A 1052 -37.98 -4.54 -9.49
N GLU A 1053 -37.53 -5.72 -9.88
CA GLU A 1053 -36.76 -6.66 -9.05
C GLU A 1053 -35.32 -6.86 -9.56
N GLY A 1054 -34.89 -6.15 -10.61
CA GLY A 1054 -33.49 -6.15 -11.07
C GLY A 1054 -33.06 -7.36 -11.91
N SER A 1055 -31.76 -7.69 -11.92
CA SER A 1055 -31.15 -8.78 -12.70
C SER A 1055 -31.12 -8.61 -14.23
N ALA A 1056 -30.97 -7.37 -14.71
CA ALA A 1056 -30.69 -7.13 -16.11
C ALA A 1056 -29.29 -7.63 -16.52
N LEU A 1057 -29.14 -8.03 -17.78
CA LEU A 1057 -27.87 -8.34 -18.42
C LEU A 1057 -27.74 -7.47 -19.68
N THR A 1058 -26.72 -6.63 -19.70
CA THR A 1058 -26.54 -5.56 -20.68
C THR A 1058 -26.48 -6.08 -22.12
N GLY A 1059 -27.18 -5.39 -23.02
CA GLY A 1059 -27.14 -5.58 -24.47
C GLY A 1059 -26.57 -4.39 -25.23
N ILE A 1060 -26.77 -4.36 -26.55
CA ILE A 1060 -26.25 -3.33 -27.45
C ILE A 1060 -26.76 -1.92 -27.14
N ASN A 1061 -27.95 -1.80 -26.54
CA ASN A 1061 -28.60 -0.54 -26.19
C ASN A 1061 -28.55 -0.26 -24.67
N GLY A 1062 -27.62 -0.91 -23.94
CA GLY A 1062 -27.60 -0.89 -22.49
C GLY A 1062 -28.49 -1.97 -21.89
N ASP A 1063 -28.95 -1.76 -20.65
CA ASP A 1063 -29.82 -2.69 -19.95
C ASP A 1063 -31.26 -2.58 -20.50
N PRO A 1064 -31.83 -3.66 -21.07
CA PRO A 1064 -33.24 -3.66 -21.47
C PRO A 1064 -34.15 -3.44 -20.26
N LEU A 1065 -35.13 -2.53 -20.37
CA LEU A 1065 -36.02 -2.16 -19.27
C LEU A 1065 -37.41 -2.73 -19.49
N PHE A 1066 -37.97 -3.36 -18.47
CA PHE A 1066 -39.32 -3.92 -18.46
C PHE A 1066 -40.15 -3.28 -17.35
N VAL A 1067 -41.32 -2.75 -17.73
CA VAL A 1067 -42.23 -2.00 -16.85
C VAL A 1067 -43.64 -2.58 -16.94
N GLY A 1068 -44.32 -2.73 -15.80
CA GLY A 1068 -45.74 -3.05 -15.74
C GLY A 1068 -46.54 -1.92 -15.11
N SER A 1069 -47.79 -1.73 -15.52
CA SER A 1069 -48.73 -0.76 -14.93
C SER A 1069 -50.14 -1.33 -14.79
N GLY A 1070 -51.03 -0.63 -14.07
CA GLY A 1070 -52.38 -1.10 -13.73
C GLY A 1070 -52.53 -1.48 -12.25
N ASP A 1071 -53.62 -2.16 -11.91
CA ASP A 1071 -54.00 -2.52 -10.52
C ASP A 1071 -54.16 -4.03 -10.27
N LEU A 1072 -53.96 -4.86 -11.31
CA LEU A 1072 -54.10 -6.32 -11.31
C LEU A 1072 -55.47 -6.86 -10.81
N THR A 1073 -56.49 -6.01 -10.73
CA THR A 1073 -57.84 -6.42 -10.37
C THR A 1073 -58.54 -7.16 -11.52
N ALA A 1074 -59.59 -7.94 -11.19
CA ALA A 1074 -60.31 -8.73 -12.19
C ALA A 1074 -60.94 -7.83 -13.27
N GLY A 1075 -60.51 -8.00 -14.52
CA GLY A 1075 -60.96 -7.26 -15.69
C GLY A 1075 -60.23 -5.95 -15.95
N SER A 1076 -59.24 -5.56 -15.13
CA SER A 1076 -58.46 -4.36 -15.36
C SER A 1076 -57.44 -4.52 -16.50
N SER A 1077 -57.06 -3.39 -17.11
CA SER A 1077 -56.01 -3.33 -18.13
C SER A 1077 -54.68 -3.14 -17.44
N ASN A 1078 -53.72 -4.01 -17.71
CA ASN A 1078 -52.38 -3.96 -17.10
C ASN A 1078 -51.30 -4.01 -18.20
N PRO A 1079 -50.91 -2.85 -18.76
CA PRO A 1079 -49.84 -2.76 -19.75
C PRO A 1079 -48.51 -3.31 -19.23
N LEU A 1080 -47.78 -4.00 -20.09
CA LEU A 1080 -46.44 -4.54 -19.86
C LEU A 1080 -45.54 -4.12 -21.03
N GLU A 1081 -44.52 -3.32 -20.75
CA GLU A 1081 -43.72 -2.63 -21.78
C GLU A 1081 -42.23 -2.91 -21.61
N LEU A 1082 -41.63 -3.49 -22.65
CA LEU A 1082 -40.20 -3.67 -22.80
C LEU A 1082 -39.65 -2.55 -23.69
N SER A 1083 -38.57 -1.91 -23.26
CA SER A 1083 -37.80 -0.92 -23.99
C SER A 1083 -36.29 -1.22 -23.91
N ASN A 1084 -35.49 -0.49 -24.69
CA ASN A 1084 -34.02 -0.63 -24.76
C ASN A 1084 -33.50 -2.04 -25.12
N ALA A 1085 -34.32 -2.91 -25.73
CA ALA A 1085 -33.85 -4.19 -26.25
C ALA A 1085 -33.15 -4.03 -27.62
N ALA A 1086 -32.44 -5.07 -28.07
CA ALA A 1086 -31.86 -5.08 -29.41
C ALA A 1086 -32.95 -4.93 -30.49
N PRO A 1087 -32.76 -4.10 -31.53
CA PRO A 1087 -33.75 -3.91 -32.60
C PRO A 1087 -34.00 -5.18 -33.40
N THR A 1088 -35.26 -5.47 -33.73
CA THR A 1088 -35.65 -6.64 -34.56
C THR A 1088 -35.10 -7.99 -34.08
N ALA A 1089 -34.90 -8.13 -32.77
CA ALA A 1089 -34.38 -9.31 -32.12
C ALA A 1089 -35.48 -10.27 -31.70
N VAL A 1090 -35.13 -11.56 -31.61
CA VAL A 1090 -36.00 -12.56 -30.97
C VAL A 1090 -35.92 -12.36 -29.46
N ALA A 1091 -37.07 -12.13 -28.82
CA ALA A 1091 -37.19 -11.97 -27.37
C ALA A 1091 -38.09 -13.06 -26.79
N ALA A 1092 -37.66 -13.69 -25.70
CA ALA A 1092 -38.38 -14.74 -25.00
C ALA A 1092 -38.84 -14.22 -23.63
N LEU A 1093 -40.14 -14.23 -23.38
CA LEU A 1093 -40.72 -13.88 -22.07
C LEU A 1093 -40.76 -15.11 -21.18
N PHE A 1094 -40.07 -15.03 -20.04
CA PHE A 1094 -40.14 -15.96 -18.93
C PHE A 1094 -41.12 -15.42 -17.90
N LEU A 1095 -41.98 -16.31 -17.38
CA LEU A 1095 -42.98 -15.96 -16.40
C LEU A 1095 -43.15 -17.12 -15.41
N ASN A 1096 -43.26 -16.82 -14.12
CA ASN A 1096 -43.54 -17.80 -13.09
C ASN A 1096 -44.36 -17.18 -11.94
N LEU A 1097 -44.98 -18.02 -11.12
CA LEU A 1097 -45.75 -17.61 -9.94
C LEU A 1097 -44.91 -17.64 -8.65
N GLU A 1098 -43.62 -17.93 -8.78
CA GLU A 1098 -42.62 -17.93 -7.73
C GLU A 1098 -41.26 -17.52 -8.32
N SER A 1099 -40.36 -17.01 -7.49
CA SER A 1099 -38.98 -16.75 -7.87
C SER A 1099 -38.14 -18.01 -7.63
N ASP A 1100 -37.51 -18.52 -8.69
CA ASP A 1100 -36.58 -19.66 -8.63
C ASP A 1100 -35.34 -19.32 -9.50
N PRO A 1101 -34.45 -18.43 -9.03
CA PRO A 1101 -33.40 -17.88 -9.87
C PRO A 1101 -32.43 -18.94 -10.40
N VAL A 1102 -32.15 -18.92 -11.70
CA VAL A 1102 -31.19 -19.83 -12.34
C VAL A 1102 -30.16 -19.05 -13.14
N ASP A 1103 -28.88 -19.30 -12.84
CA ASP A 1103 -27.76 -18.70 -13.56
C ASP A 1103 -27.57 -19.42 -14.91
N VAL A 1104 -27.75 -18.66 -15.99
CA VAL A 1104 -27.60 -19.14 -17.37
C VAL A 1104 -27.09 -18.03 -18.28
N PHE A 1105 -26.24 -18.35 -19.25
CA PHE A 1105 -25.75 -17.41 -20.26
C PHE A 1105 -25.05 -16.16 -19.68
N GLY A 1106 -24.45 -16.25 -18.49
CA GLY A 1106 -23.75 -15.13 -17.86
C GLY A 1106 -24.64 -14.12 -17.14
N GLY A 1107 -25.94 -14.42 -16.97
CA GLY A 1107 -26.88 -13.66 -16.15
C GLY A 1107 -27.85 -14.58 -15.39
N THR A 1108 -28.78 -14.01 -14.64
CA THR A 1108 -29.71 -14.75 -13.79
C THR A 1108 -31.14 -14.59 -14.28
N ILE A 1109 -31.82 -15.70 -14.58
CA ILE A 1109 -33.25 -15.72 -14.87
C ILE A 1109 -34.01 -15.88 -13.55
N VAL A 1110 -34.61 -14.80 -13.06
CA VAL A 1110 -35.23 -14.70 -11.72
C VAL A 1110 -36.53 -15.51 -11.58
N PRO A 1111 -37.47 -15.50 -12.55
CA PRO A 1111 -38.68 -16.32 -12.44
C PRO A 1111 -38.40 -17.84 -12.44
N GLY A 1112 -37.19 -18.28 -12.77
CA GLY A 1112 -36.88 -19.69 -13.01
C GLY A 1112 -37.41 -20.25 -14.32
N VAL A 1113 -37.08 -21.52 -14.60
CA VAL A 1113 -37.34 -22.14 -15.91
C VAL A 1113 -38.76 -22.73 -15.97
N VAL A 1114 -39.71 -21.95 -16.50
CA VAL A 1114 -41.08 -22.43 -16.74
C VAL A 1114 -41.20 -23.18 -18.06
N TYR A 1115 -42.13 -24.14 -18.10
CA TYR A 1115 -42.49 -24.95 -19.25
C TYR A 1115 -42.85 -24.08 -20.47
N SER A 1116 -41.91 -23.93 -21.40
CA SER A 1116 -42.03 -23.23 -22.70
C SER A 1116 -42.14 -21.69 -22.61
N PRO A 1117 -41.07 -20.93 -22.95
CA PRO A 1117 -41.14 -19.47 -23.02
C PRO A 1117 -42.01 -19.00 -24.20
N TYR A 1118 -42.55 -17.78 -24.08
CA TYR A 1118 -43.29 -17.13 -25.17
C TYR A 1118 -42.34 -16.28 -26.00
N PHE A 1119 -42.33 -16.49 -27.31
CA PHE A 1119 -41.42 -15.80 -28.22
C PHE A 1119 -42.11 -14.65 -28.94
N PHE A 1120 -41.40 -13.52 -28.99
CA PHE A 1120 -41.80 -12.28 -29.64
C PHE A 1120 -40.63 -11.75 -30.49
N MET A 1121 -40.94 -10.78 -31.34
CA MET A 1121 -39.95 -9.99 -32.06
C MET A 1121 -40.01 -8.55 -31.55
N THR A 1122 -38.87 -7.97 -31.21
CA THR A 1122 -38.81 -6.56 -30.84
C THR A 1122 -39.04 -5.68 -32.08
N THR A 1123 -39.54 -4.46 -31.87
CA THR A 1123 -39.67 -3.47 -32.94
C THR A 1123 -38.29 -2.97 -33.42
N ALA A 1124 -38.28 -2.12 -34.45
CA ALA A 1124 -37.05 -1.45 -34.88
C ALA A 1124 -36.48 -0.47 -33.83
N ALA A 1125 -37.30 -0.07 -32.85
CA ALA A 1125 -36.86 0.73 -31.70
C ALA A 1125 -36.42 -0.15 -30.51
N GLY A 1126 -36.52 -1.48 -30.60
CA GLY A 1126 -36.18 -2.37 -29.49
C GLY A 1126 -37.30 -2.52 -28.46
N GLU A 1127 -38.56 -2.33 -28.86
CA GLU A 1127 -39.70 -2.31 -27.94
C GLU A 1127 -40.63 -3.53 -28.11
N VAL A 1128 -41.35 -3.89 -27.05
CA VAL A 1128 -42.50 -4.82 -27.07
C VAL A 1128 -43.53 -4.32 -26.05
N SER A 1129 -44.79 -4.17 -26.46
CA SER A 1129 -45.90 -3.82 -25.55
C SER A 1129 -46.97 -4.90 -25.56
N LEU A 1130 -47.34 -5.35 -24.37
CA LEU A 1130 -48.37 -6.35 -24.10
C LEU A 1130 -49.39 -5.77 -23.12
N ASN A 1131 -50.58 -6.35 -23.06
CA ASN A 1131 -51.58 -5.95 -22.07
C ASN A 1131 -52.14 -7.19 -21.37
N LEU A 1132 -52.00 -7.24 -20.05
CA LEU A 1132 -52.50 -8.31 -19.21
C LEU A 1132 -53.88 -7.95 -18.65
N VAL A 1133 -54.86 -8.85 -18.85
CA VAL A 1133 -56.23 -8.66 -18.36
C VAL A 1133 -56.62 -9.85 -17.48
N PRO A 1134 -56.53 -9.72 -16.13
CA PRO A 1134 -56.87 -10.79 -15.20
C PRO A 1134 -58.34 -11.20 -15.29
N PRO A 1135 -58.69 -12.46 -15.60
CA PRO A 1135 -60.07 -12.92 -15.54
C PRO A 1135 -60.57 -13.02 -14.08
N PRO A 1136 -61.89 -12.97 -13.83
CA PRO A 1136 -62.43 -13.16 -12.48
C PRO A 1136 -62.02 -14.51 -11.87
N GLY A 1137 -61.44 -14.48 -10.67
CA GLY A 1137 -61.01 -15.68 -9.93
C GLY A 1137 -59.75 -16.35 -10.46
N TRP A 1138 -58.90 -15.63 -11.19
CA TRP A 1138 -57.72 -16.20 -11.85
C TRP A 1138 -56.69 -16.77 -10.88
N LEU A 1139 -56.25 -15.97 -9.90
CA LEU A 1139 -55.26 -16.35 -8.89
C LEU A 1139 -55.71 -15.86 -7.51
N PRO A 1140 -55.33 -16.54 -6.42
CA PRO A 1140 -55.59 -16.07 -5.06
C PRO A 1140 -54.95 -14.70 -4.78
N ALA A 1141 -55.58 -13.89 -3.93
CA ALA A 1141 -54.98 -12.65 -3.42
C ALA A 1141 -53.62 -12.94 -2.74
N GLY A 1142 -52.64 -12.08 -2.98
CA GLY A 1142 -51.25 -12.25 -2.55
C GLY A 1142 -50.42 -13.20 -3.41
N THR A 1143 -50.95 -13.72 -4.52
CA THR A 1143 -50.13 -14.48 -5.48
C THR A 1143 -49.19 -13.53 -6.19
N GLU A 1144 -47.92 -13.92 -6.29
CA GLU A 1144 -46.91 -13.18 -7.03
C GLU A 1144 -46.87 -13.63 -8.50
N LEU A 1145 -46.61 -12.70 -9.40
CA LEU A 1145 -46.35 -12.94 -10.82
C LEU A 1145 -45.01 -12.32 -11.17
N TRP A 1146 -44.02 -13.17 -11.44
CA TRP A 1146 -42.66 -12.80 -11.80
C TRP A 1146 -42.47 -12.91 -13.31
N LEU A 1147 -41.94 -11.87 -13.95
CA LEU A 1147 -41.75 -11.82 -15.40
C LEU A 1147 -40.37 -11.25 -15.77
N GLN A 1148 -39.71 -11.80 -16.79
CA GLN A 1148 -38.41 -11.31 -17.29
C GLN A 1148 -38.20 -11.68 -18.77
N TRP A 1149 -37.52 -10.81 -19.53
CA TRP A 1149 -37.18 -11.06 -20.93
C TRP A 1149 -35.75 -11.55 -21.12
N VAL A 1150 -35.55 -12.52 -22.00
CA VAL A 1150 -34.24 -12.90 -22.57
C VAL A 1150 -34.23 -12.56 -24.05
N ILE A 1151 -33.26 -11.77 -24.50
CA ILE A 1151 -33.21 -11.21 -25.85
C ILE A 1151 -31.98 -11.75 -26.58
N GLN A 1152 -32.16 -12.18 -27.83
CA GLN A 1152 -31.05 -12.53 -28.70
C GLN A 1152 -30.31 -11.26 -29.15
N ASP A 1153 -29.12 -11.05 -28.60
CA ASP A 1153 -28.32 -9.87 -28.86
C ASP A 1153 -26.87 -10.28 -29.09
N SER A 1154 -26.35 -10.09 -30.31
CA SER A 1154 -24.99 -10.48 -30.66
C SER A 1154 -23.90 -9.66 -29.97
N ALA A 1155 -24.24 -8.51 -29.38
CA ALA A 1155 -23.29 -7.67 -28.65
C ALA A 1155 -23.18 -8.05 -27.17
N ALA A 1156 -24.09 -8.89 -26.66
CA ALA A 1156 -24.14 -9.27 -25.25
C ALA A 1156 -23.34 -10.54 -24.94
N VAL A 1157 -23.04 -10.77 -23.65
CA VAL A 1157 -22.33 -11.96 -23.17
C VAL A 1157 -23.10 -13.22 -23.60
N HIS A 1158 -22.39 -14.19 -24.18
CA HIS A 1158 -23.00 -15.40 -24.80
C HIS A 1158 -24.07 -15.13 -25.87
N ASN A 1159 -24.05 -13.96 -26.51
CA ASN A 1159 -25.05 -13.47 -27.46
C ASN A 1159 -26.47 -13.32 -26.86
N ARG A 1160 -26.58 -13.01 -25.57
CA ARG A 1160 -27.87 -12.88 -24.85
C ARG A 1160 -27.87 -11.67 -23.92
N ALA A 1161 -28.88 -10.82 -24.05
CA ALA A 1161 -29.20 -9.77 -23.09
C ALA A 1161 -30.43 -10.19 -22.26
N MET A 1162 -30.60 -9.62 -21.07
CA MET A 1162 -31.77 -9.87 -20.22
C MET A 1162 -32.33 -8.56 -19.70
N SER A 1163 -33.66 -8.43 -19.64
CA SER A 1163 -34.27 -7.28 -18.95
C SER A 1163 -34.16 -7.43 -17.44
N ASN A 1164 -34.47 -6.36 -16.71
CA ASN A 1164 -34.86 -6.52 -15.31
C ASN A 1164 -36.09 -7.45 -15.20
N ALA A 1165 -36.17 -8.16 -14.08
CA ALA A 1165 -37.35 -8.86 -13.65
C ALA A 1165 -38.35 -7.85 -13.05
N ILE A 1166 -39.63 -8.10 -13.27
CA ILE A 1166 -40.72 -7.38 -12.61
C ILE A 1166 -41.61 -8.34 -11.84
N LYS A 1167 -42.20 -7.85 -10.76
CA LYS A 1167 -43.15 -8.58 -9.91
C LYS A 1167 -44.46 -7.82 -9.80
N GLY A 1168 -45.56 -8.50 -10.10
CA GLY A 1168 -46.91 -8.05 -9.79
C GLY A 1168 -47.49 -8.87 -8.65
N VAL A 1169 -48.17 -8.23 -7.70
CA VAL A 1169 -48.87 -8.94 -6.61
C VAL A 1169 -50.37 -8.77 -6.80
N PHE A 1170 -51.10 -9.89 -6.93
CA PHE A 1170 -52.55 -9.85 -7.09
C PHE A 1170 -53.20 -9.35 -5.79
N PRO A 1171 -54.06 -8.30 -5.84
CA PRO A 1171 -54.67 -7.69 -4.66
C PRO A 1171 -55.74 -8.55 -3.97
#